data_AF-A0A1M5CZ58-F1
#
_entry.id   AF-A0A1M5CZ58-F1
#
_cell.length_a   1.000
_cell.length_b   1.000
_cell.length_c   1.000
_cell.angle_alpha   90.00
_cell.angle_beta   90.00
_cell.angle_gamma   90.00
#
_symmetry.space_group_name_H-M   'P 1'
#
loop_
_entity.id
_entity.type
_entity.pdbx_description
1 polymer ?
#
loop_
_entity_poly.entity_id
_entity_poly.type
_entity_poly.pdbx_seq_one_letter_code
_entity_poly.pdbx_strand_id
1 'polypeptide(L)'
;MLRTIFLFTLLLSSNALFADGSKDLYPSGKTGYRAFLRSSTTTTSSWPFANEGFHYVYANAGERITLASSAQNGGAGRIRLFAPDGSLVVNNTSTGQISNRTAELAGPQLFGQTGGNRYTPIYYTASTDGIYRVEFAGRTASDPSTTITANSNWTQDNSAGIAAWDVSVINTTNTGFVTGRVYTNILNLSNGTSGPNTDGFYGLVYILTKDGYTYRVNNNGNNGLYFTFFVNNDGFIDISTENPVYKSLDQSTPAFLTGKVHNPNNADTAKHITHKIFYTLPSDDLPASAGGAVPGGSTWLKNTVIIPDVTAVQVVGVDGTPGQISNKGGYIKFIGGAQGQYKIVIESTDIPSAFSTRILTGSSISGINNISWDGKDGSGIQLPPGTVPAKVTVQLQGAEVHFPFFDMEYNRQGTIIELLDHTNLNNVISDIVYWNDADVANGTNGSNAPRGQYSDPKNNSHLPPVNSAGISSTTNGHIWGIGGTGTSGQFGDNRSIDTWTFVKGNATMVTTAVTVKTADLKVTEITPNKTTVATGDNLVYTVKVKNEGPSDAEGAPFTFTIPAGLTPQNIQFQGNNCGTEEIPLSYDPATHQYSSRLNLPNGCEITYTVTVNITGSATPGNLQVQAAILRPNDVTDPDATNQSPAIPPTNAEYECTHNGLGGVCNNIRNNNTVGFSAAPVCTEPVNGANFNWSYTAANAPSNPVTETFTQPATNYGFVLDIYGLDNSFNMNINGTPLASQEIEFQSSGTSGINIRFADGDEYETHTPDVWQMSGNSSAPLIRVVISPAGSVSIFGSKTSGGALYPLELYNGNTLNTITWSTIGPNTVVATQNVVGVTSMSGRGYGLNTAPCSCVKPGASGTPDGFGRMGILTKASQTVSNWPKSVPNGYMVLDAASKGLVITHMTTVQRDALVAVNGMLIYNTDLNCVQLYRGSAPGVDTSRTGWNCIKRGCNE
;
A
#
# COMPACT_ATOMS: atom_id res chain seq x y z
N MET A 1 -70.75 57.11 48.60
CA MET A 1 -71.30 56.14 47.63
C MET A 1 -70.12 55.44 46.99
N LEU A 2 -70.14 54.11 47.04
CA LEU A 2 -69.29 53.11 46.37
C LEU A 2 -67.76 53.10 46.51
N ARG A 3 -67.34 51.99 47.10
CA ARG A 3 -66.00 51.39 47.26
C ARG A 3 -65.46 50.88 45.92
N THR A 4 -64.13 50.86 45.78
CA THR A 4 -63.47 49.75 45.08
C THR A 4 -62.16 49.44 45.80
N ILE A 5 -62.12 48.25 46.39
CA ILE A 5 -61.07 47.72 47.25
C ILE A 5 -59.95 47.18 46.35
N PHE A 6 -58.74 47.71 46.52
CA PHE A 6 -57.51 47.10 46.02
C PHE A 6 -57.28 45.78 46.78
N LEU A 7 -57.48 44.65 46.10
CA LEU A 7 -57.08 43.34 46.60
C LEU A 7 -55.63 43.10 46.18
N PHE A 8 -54.71 43.31 47.10
CA PHE A 8 -53.29 42.96 46.97
C PHE A 8 -53.20 41.43 47.11
N THR A 9 -53.29 40.69 45.99
CA THR A 9 -52.91 39.28 45.96
C THR A 9 -51.39 39.21 46.05
N LEU A 10 -50.88 38.97 47.26
CA LEU A 10 -49.51 38.47 47.46
C LEU A 10 -49.36 37.20 46.59
N LEU A 11 -48.65 37.33 45.47
CA LEU A 11 -47.98 36.23 44.81
C LEU A 11 -46.95 35.70 45.82
N LEU A 12 -47.38 34.78 46.67
CA LEU A 12 -46.48 33.83 47.33
C LEU A 12 -45.86 33.02 46.20
N SER A 13 -44.71 33.49 45.72
CA SER A 13 -43.73 32.69 45.01
C SER A 13 -43.45 31.48 45.89
N SER A 14 -44.10 30.36 45.58
CA SER A 14 -43.73 29.07 46.12
C SER A 14 -42.28 28.84 45.73
N ASN A 15 -41.38 29.02 46.70
CA ASN A 15 -39.99 28.60 46.59
C ASN A 15 -40.02 27.08 46.35
N ALA A 16 -40.11 26.68 45.09
CA ALA A 16 -39.92 25.31 44.68
C ALA A 16 -38.46 25.00 44.96
N LEU A 17 -38.18 24.45 46.14
CA LEU A 17 -36.84 23.97 46.43
C LEU A 17 -36.56 22.76 45.55
N PHE A 18 -35.43 22.90 44.85
CA PHE A 18 -34.88 21.93 43.93
C PHE A 18 -34.20 20.80 44.71
N ALA A 19 -34.34 19.61 44.15
CA ALA A 19 -33.56 18.41 44.41
C ALA A 19 -32.97 18.02 43.05
N ASP A 20 -31.88 17.28 42.99
CA ASP A 20 -31.56 16.51 41.78
C ASP A 20 -31.68 15.01 42.12
N GLY A 21 -32.88 14.45 41.93
CA GLY A 21 -33.14 13.03 42.23
C GLY A 21 -34.60 12.59 42.05
N SER A 22 -35.06 11.70 42.93
CA SER A 22 -36.39 11.08 42.80
C SER A 22 -37.54 12.08 42.92
N LYS A 23 -37.34 13.21 43.60
CA LYS A 23 -38.32 14.29 43.72
C LYS A 23 -38.68 14.90 42.36
N ASP A 24 -37.72 14.99 41.44
CA ASP A 24 -37.89 15.56 40.10
C ASP A 24 -38.54 14.57 39.15
N LEU A 25 -38.28 13.27 39.35
CA LEU A 25 -39.00 12.20 38.68
C LEU A 25 -40.45 12.09 39.17
N TYR A 26 -40.69 12.32 40.46
CA TYR A 26 -41.99 12.15 41.12
C TYR A 26 -42.46 13.42 41.84
N PRO A 27 -42.73 14.54 41.13
CA PRO A 27 -43.34 15.72 41.73
C PRO A 27 -44.76 15.41 42.23
N SER A 28 -45.35 16.35 42.99
CA SER A 28 -46.74 16.22 43.46
C SER A 28 -47.70 16.06 42.29
N GLY A 29 -48.58 15.06 42.33
CA GLY A 29 -49.57 14.79 41.29
C GLY A 29 -49.05 13.97 40.09
N LYS A 30 -47.81 13.45 40.14
CA LYS A 30 -47.23 12.66 39.05
C LYS A 30 -48.04 11.37 38.78
N THR A 31 -48.34 11.09 37.51
CA THR A 31 -49.03 9.87 37.06
C THR A 31 -48.06 8.70 36.89
N GLY A 32 -48.60 7.49 36.69
CA GLY A 32 -47.79 6.30 36.41
C GLY A 32 -47.31 5.56 37.65
N TYR A 33 -46.24 4.79 37.45
CA TYR A 33 -45.54 4.01 38.46
C TYR A 33 -44.26 4.68 38.95
N ARG A 34 -43.96 4.39 40.21
CA ARG A 34 -42.67 4.68 40.81
C ARG A 34 -41.68 3.60 40.37
N ALA A 35 -40.68 4.02 39.62
CA ALA A 35 -39.55 3.21 39.27
C ALA A 35 -38.52 3.27 40.40
N PHE A 36 -38.27 2.14 41.06
CA PHE A 36 -37.26 2.03 42.10
C PHE A 36 -35.88 2.01 41.47
N LEU A 37 -34.94 2.81 41.99
CA LEU A 37 -33.54 2.71 41.60
C LEU A 37 -32.97 1.40 42.14
N ARG A 38 -32.54 0.52 41.26
CA ARG A 38 -31.99 -0.78 41.62
C ARG A 38 -30.48 -0.65 41.80
N SER A 39 -30.00 -0.92 43.02
CA SER A 39 -28.59 -0.87 43.40
C SER A 39 -28.04 -2.28 43.62
N SER A 40 -27.28 -2.79 42.65
CA SER A 40 -26.58 -4.06 42.77
C SER A 40 -25.54 -4.17 41.66
N THR A 41 -24.45 -4.89 41.90
CA THR A 41 -23.43 -5.20 40.88
C THR A 41 -23.77 -6.46 40.08
N THR A 42 -24.84 -7.17 40.43
CA THR A 42 -25.25 -8.40 39.73
C THR A 42 -25.92 -8.06 38.42
N THR A 43 -25.32 -8.48 37.30
CA THR A 43 -25.86 -8.28 35.95
C THR A 43 -26.91 -9.32 35.59
N THR A 44 -27.97 -8.90 34.91
CA THR A 44 -29.02 -9.77 34.34
C THR A 44 -29.33 -9.31 32.91
N SER A 45 -30.27 -9.96 32.22
CA SER A 45 -30.80 -9.47 30.94
C SER A 45 -31.55 -8.14 31.08
N SER A 46 -32.13 -7.86 32.24
CA SER A 46 -32.81 -6.60 32.56
C SER A 46 -31.85 -5.49 32.98
N TRP A 47 -30.73 -5.86 33.61
CA TRP A 47 -29.67 -4.95 34.06
C TRP A 47 -28.29 -5.41 33.58
N PRO A 48 -28.01 -5.30 32.27
CA PRO A 48 -26.75 -5.79 31.72
C PRO A 48 -25.52 -4.98 32.16
N PHE A 49 -25.73 -3.73 32.60
CA PHE A 49 -24.68 -2.80 33.04
C PHE A 49 -24.92 -2.36 34.50
N ALA A 50 -25.18 -3.33 35.36
CA ALA A 50 -25.54 -3.13 36.76
C ALA A 50 -24.44 -2.39 37.56
N ASN A 51 -24.86 -1.46 38.42
CA ASN A 51 -24.01 -0.76 39.38
C ASN A 51 -24.78 -0.43 40.67
N GLU A 52 -24.08 0.11 41.68
CA GLU A 52 -24.67 0.47 42.97
C GLU A 52 -25.31 1.87 42.95
N GLY A 53 -26.20 2.10 41.98
CA GLY A 53 -26.92 3.36 41.82
C GLY A 53 -26.00 4.56 41.60
N PHE A 54 -25.01 4.41 40.70
CA PHE A 54 -23.99 5.44 40.50
C PHE A 54 -24.59 6.75 40.02
N HIS A 55 -24.22 7.83 40.71
CA HIS A 55 -24.51 9.21 40.32
C HIS A 55 -23.23 10.03 40.42
N TYR A 56 -23.19 11.12 39.65
CA TYR A 56 -22.06 12.01 39.60
C TYR A 56 -22.54 13.43 39.86
N VAL A 57 -21.76 14.18 40.63
CA VAL A 57 -22.04 15.58 40.94
C VAL A 57 -20.78 16.39 40.73
N TYR A 58 -20.88 17.46 39.94
CA TYR A 58 -19.84 18.47 39.88
C TYR A 58 -20.05 19.48 41.00
N ALA A 59 -19.00 19.74 41.78
CA ALA A 59 -19.02 20.74 42.85
C ALA A 59 -17.71 21.52 42.86
N ASN A 60 -17.81 22.81 43.18
CA ASN A 60 -16.67 23.69 43.43
C ASN A 60 -16.22 23.58 44.90
N ALA A 61 -14.94 23.82 45.16
CA ALA A 61 -14.40 23.87 46.51
C ALA A 61 -15.17 24.87 47.38
N GLY A 62 -15.57 24.42 48.57
CA GLY A 62 -16.39 25.17 49.52
C GLY A 62 -17.90 25.04 49.33
N GLU A 63 -18.40 24.51 48.21
CA GLU A 63 -19.81 24.14 48.06
C GLU A 63 -20.12 22.90 48.91
N ARG A 64 -21.40 22.67 49.20
CA ARG A 64 -21.83 21.50 49.97
C ARG A 64 -22.66 20.55 49.13
N ILE A 65 -22.18 19.32 49.01
CA ILE A 65 -22.93 18.21 48.45
C ILE A 65 -23.86 17.66 49.53
N THR A 66 -25.16 17.60 49.24
CA THR A 66 -26.15 16.94 50.07
C THR A 66 -26.43 15.55 49.52
N LEU A 67 -26.53 14.55 50.39
CA LEU A 67 -26.81 13.17 50.01
C LEU A 67 -27.94 12.60 50.86
N ALA A 68 -28.92 11.97 50.22
CA ALA A 68 -29.97 11.26 50.94
C ALA A 68 -30.52 10.06 50.16
N SER A 69 -31.01 9.05 50.89
CA SER A 69 -31.64 7.86 50.33
C SER A 69 -32.68 7.30 51.29
N SER A 70 -33.78 6.77 50.75
CA SER A 70 -34.78 6.05 51.54
C SER A 70 -34.24 4.74 52.14
N ALA A 71 -33.21 4.15 51.53
CA ALA A 71 -32.57 2.92 52.00
C ALA A 71 -31.76 3.08 53.28
N GLN A 72 -31.32 4.31 53.63
CA GLN A 72 -30.58 4.59 54.86
C GLN A 72 -31.34 4.09 56.10
N ASN A 73 -30.57 3.80 57.16
CA ASN A 73 -31.10 3.36 58.45
C ASN A 73 -31.91 2.05 58.35
N GLY A 74 -31.46 1.11 57.52
CA GLY A 74 -32.04 -0.24 57.43
C GLY A 74 -31.16 -1.21 56.63
N GLY A 75 -30.98 -2.43 57.14
CA GLY A 75 -30.20 -3.48 56.50
C GLY A 75 -28.75 -3.06 56.18
N ALA A 76 -28.29 -3.35 54.97
CA ALA A 76 -26.98 -2.97 54.45
C ALA A 76 -26.96 -1.55 53.82
N GLY A 77 -28.10 -0.85 53.80
CA GLY A 77 -28.29 0.41 53.09
C GLY A 77 -27.32 1.49 53.56
N ARG A 78 -26.65 2.12 52.60
CA ARG A 78 -25.63 3.15 52.86
C ARG A 78 -25.41 4.05 51.67
N ILE A 79 -24.91 5.25 51.94
CA ILE A 79 -24.43 6.19 50.92
C ILE A 79 -22.91 6.25 50.98
N ARG A 80 -22.26 6.14 49.81
CA ARG A 80 -20.83 6.39 49.65
C ARG A 80 -20.60 7.59 48.74
N LEU A 81 -19.64 8.45 49.11
CA LEU A 81 -19.16 9.56 48.28
C LEU A 81 -17.67 9.40 48.05
N PHE A 82 -17.26 9.47 46.78
CA PHE A 82 -15.87 9.47 46.36
C PHE A 82 -15.49 10.87 45.87
N ALA A 83 -14.40 11.40 46.40
CA ALA A 83 -13.83 12.69 46.01
C ALA A 83 -13.17 12.61 44.62
N PRO A 84 -12.83 13.76 43.99
CA PRO A 84 -12.30 13.78 42.63
C PRO A 84 -11.03 12.94 42.41
N ASP A 85 -10.24 12.70 43.45
CA ASP A 85 -9.05 11.82 43.41
C ASP A 85 -9.37 10.32 43.54
N GLY A 86 -10.65 9.96 43.66
CA GLY A 86 -11.14 8.60 43.86
C GLY A 86 -11.15 8.13 45.32
N SER A 87 -10.77 8.99 46.28
CA SER A 87 -10.80 8.64 47.70
C SER A 87 -12.23 8.58 48.26
N LEU A 88 -12.52 7.58 49.09
CA LEU A 88 -13.82 7.46 49.76
C LEU A 88 -13.89 8.45 50.94
N VAL A 89 -14.75 9.47 50.83
CA VAL A 89 -14.86 10.57 51.80
C VAL A 89 -16.15 10.53 52.64
N VAL A 90 -17.19 9.84 52.17
CA VAL A 90 -18.38 9.52 52.97
C VAL A 90 -18.68 8.04 52.83
N ASN A 91 -18.97 7.38 53.96
CA ASN A 91 -19.47 6.00 53.99
C ASN A 91 -20.44 5.87 55.17
N ASN A 92 -21.73 6.08 54.95
CA ASN A 92 -22.70 6.36 56.01
C ASN A 92 -23.90 5.40 55.96
N THR A 93 -24.31 4.86 57.12
CA THR A 93 -25.44 3.90 57.26
C THR A 93 -26.65 4.45 58.03
N SER A 94 -26.55 5.61 58.68
CA SER A 94 -27.53 6.05 59.70
C SER A 94 -28.17 7.43 59.47
N THR A 95 -27.52 8.34 58.75
CA THR A 95 -28.03 9.69 58.47
C THR A 95 -28.36 9.87 56.98
N GLY A 96 -29.03 10.96 56.61
CA GLY A 96 -29.44 11.18 55.21
C GLY A 96 -30.63 10.33 54.78
N GLN A 97 -31.54 10.00 55.71
CA GLN A 97 -32.70 9.18 55.38
C GLN A 97 -33.84 10.03 54.80
N ILE A 98 -34.32 9.66 53.62
CA ILE A 98 -35.62 10.11 53.10
C ILE A 98 -36.67 9.16 53.69
N SER A 99 -37.39 9.59 54.72
CA SER A 99 -38.20 8.65 55.52
C SER A 99 -39.52 8.24 54.86
N ASN A 100 -40.09 9.09 54.02
CA ASN A 100 -41.41 8.88 53.41
C ASN A 100 -41.66 9.87 52.27
N ARG A 101 -42.80 9.71 51.60
CA ARG A 101 -43.28 10.57 50.51
C ARG A 101 -43.42 12.05 50.89
N THR A 102 -43.84 12.36 52.12
CA THR A 102 -43.99 13.74 52.59
C THR A 102 -42.64 14.46 52.67
N ALA A 103 -41.58 13.74 53.05
CA ALA A 103 -40.21 14.27 53.08
C ALA A 103 -39.54 14.31 51.71
N GLU A 104 -39.89 13.43 50.78
CA GLU A 104 -39.41 13.45 49.38
C GLU A 104 -39.95 14.64 48.59
N LEU A 105 -41.28 14.88 48.62
CA LEU A 105 -41.85 16.22 48.42
C LEU A 105 -41.23 17.15 49.48
N ALA A 106 -41.34 18.47 49.56
CA ALA A 106 -40.52 19.27 50.52
C ALA A 106 -38.98 19.26 50.28
N GLY A 107 -38.29 18.13 50.07
CA GLY A 107 -36.89 18.04 49.65
C GLY A 107 -35.84 18.15 50.76
N PRO A 108 -34.54 18.31 50.41
CA PRO A 108 -33.46 18.39 51.38
C PRO A 108 -33.47 19.71 52.15
N GLN A 109 -33.05 19.66 53.42
CA GLN A 109 -32.78 20.88 54.20
C GLN A 109 -31.57 21.62 53.63
N LEU A 110 -31.64 22.96 53.59
CA LEU A 110 -30.44 23.79 53.51
C LEU A 110 -29.62 23.64 54.79
N PHE A 111 -28.32 23.92 54.72
CA PHE A 111 -27.47 23.79 55.91
C PHE A 111 -27.94 24.70 57.05
N GLY A 112 -28.20 24.11 58.22
CA GLY A 112 -28.72 24.82 59.40
C GLY A 112 -30.23 25.08 59.38
N GLN A 113 -30.95 24.65 58.34
CA GLN A 113 -32.41 24.77 58.26
C GLN A 113 -33.11 23.68 59.07
N THR A 114 -34.21 24.03 59.73
CA THR A 114 -35.06 23.09 60.49
C THR A 114 -36.53 23.22 60.09
N GLY A 115 -37.28 22.10 60.14
CA GLY A 115 -38.73 22.08 59.93
C GLY A 115 -39.17 21.97 58.45
N GLY A 116 -40.47 22.17 58.21
CA GLY A 116 -41.06 22.15 56.86
C GLY A 116 -41.16 20.76 56.21
N ASN A 117 -41.20 19.69 57.01
CA ASN A 117 -41.19 18.28 56.57
C ASN A 117 -39.97 17.84 55.74
N ARG A 118 -38.96 18.70 55.60
CA ARG A 118 -37.72 18.40 54.86
C ARG A 118 -36.87 17.37 55.60
N TYR A 119 -36.26 16.45 54.87
CA TYR A 119 -35.30 15.51 55.45
C TYR A 119 -33.95 16.19 55.67
N THR A 120 -33.21 15.72 56.68
CA THR A 120 -31.83 16.15 56.94
C THR A 120 -30.87 15.28 56.10
N PRO A 121 -30.25 15.83 55.04
CA PRO A 121 -29.28 15.08 54.25
C PRO A 121 -27.95 14.92 55.00
N ILE A 122 -27.07 14.08 54.47
CA ILE A 122 -25.64 14.14 54.79
C ILE A 122 -25.08 15.38 54.09
N TYR A 123 -24.36 16.23 54.81
CA TYR A 123 -23.65 17.37 54.22
C TYR A 123 -22.16 17.05 54.10
N TYR A 124 -21.62 17.17 52.90
CA TYR A 124 -20.19 17.11 52.64
C TYR A 124 -19.72 18.42 52.02
N THR A 125 -18.71 19.07 52.60
CA THR A 125 -18.13 20.29 52.00
C THR A 125 -17.05 19.88 51.01
N ALA A 126 -17.22 20.22 49.74
CA ALA A 126 -16.27 19.92 48.68
C ALA A 126 -14.91 20.56 48.99
N SER A 127 -13.86 19.74 49.02
CA SER A 127 -12.48 20.18 49.30
C SER A 127 -11.76 20.68 48.06
N THR A 128 -12.14 20.15 46.89
CA THR A 128 -11.58 20.49 45.58
C THR A 128 -12.69 20.60 44.55
N ASP A 129 -12.45 21.42 43.53
CA ASP A 129 -13.28 21.44 42.32
C ASP A 129 -13.18 20.07 41.62
N GLY A 130 -14.30 19.56 41.12
CA GLY A 130 -14.29 18.34 40.31
C GLY A 130 -15.56 17.52 40.42
N ILE A 131 -15.51 16.31 39.86
CA ILE A 131 -16.63 15.39 39.82
C ILE A 131 -16.50 14.39 40.98
N TYR A 132 -17.51 14.38 41.84
CA TYR A 132 -17.65 13.41 42.91
C TYR A 132 -18.59 12.30 42.46
N ARG A 133 -18.30 11.05 42.86
CA ARG A 133 -19.18 9.89 42.60
C ARG A 133 -19.94 9.51 43.84
N VAL A 134 -21.24 9.31 43.69
CA VAL A 134 -22.14 8.82 44.73
C VAL A 134 -22.52 7.38 44.40
N GLU A 135 -22.51 6.52 45.42
CA GLU A 135 -23.08 5.18 45.35
C GLU A 135 -24.20 5.05 46.39
N PHE A 136 -25.37 4.65 45.93
CA PHE A 136 -26.54 4.43 46.78
C PHE A 136 -26.75 2.94 46.96
N ALA A 137 -26.28 2.35 48.07
CA ALA A 137 -26.48 0.93 48.31
C ALA A 137 -27.90 0.63 48.83
N GLY A 138 -28.53 -0.39 48.26
CA GLY A 138 -29.79 -0.96 48.75
C GLY A 138 -29.65 -1.67 50.11
N ARG A 139 -30.78 -2.09 50.70
CA ARG A 139 -30.79 -2.72 52.03
C ARG A 139 -30.38 -4.20 52.00
N THR A 140 -30.62 -4.88 50.89
CA THR A 140 -30.23 -6.28 50.63
C THR A 140 -29.92 -6.46 49.15
N ALA A 141 -29.54 -7.67 48.74
CA ALA A 141 -29.30 -8.01 47.34
C ALA A 141 -30.54 -8.49 46.56
N SER A 142 -31.71 -8.63 47.21
CA SER A 142 -32.92 -9.13 46.53
C SER A 142 -33.51 -8.06 45.62
N ASP A 143 -33.84 -8.40 44.37
CA ASP A 143 -34.41 -7.43 43.44
C ASP A 143 -35.78 -6.89 43.92
N PRO A 144 -36.09 -5.60 43.67
CA PRO A 144 -37.36 -5.00 44.05
C PRO A 144 -38.52 -5.53 43.21
N SER A 145 -39.63 -5.94 43.81
CA SER A 145 -40.80 -6.48 43.09
C SER A 145 -42.11 -5.73 43.34
N THR A 146 -42.12 -4.78 44.26
CA THR A 146 -43.31 -4.03 44.66
C THR A 146 -43.70 -2.98 43.62
N THR A 147 -44.96 -3.01 43.17
CA THR A 147 -45.53 -1.97 42.30
C THR A 147 -46.23 -0.90 43.14
N ILE A 148 -45.85 0.38 42.96
CA ILE A 148 -46.46 1.53 43.63
C ILE A 148 -46.72 2.63 42.60
N THR A 149 -47.88 3.29 42.66
CA THR A 149 -48.14 4.46 41.80
C THR A 149 -47.28 5.66 42.21
N ALA A 150 -46.84 6.45 41.22
CA ALA A 150 -45.85 7.51 41.37
C ALA A 150 -46.19 8.52 42.49
N ASN A 151 -47.48 8.91 42.59
CA ASN A 151 -47.94 9.88 43.57
C ASN A 151 -48.29 9.30 44.95
N SER A 152 -48.34 7.97 45.09
CA SER A 152 -48.74 7.34 46.36
C SER A 152 -47.68 7.48 47.45
N ASN A 153 -48.13 7.32 48.70
CA ASN A 153 -47.23 7.06 49.81
C ASN A 153 -46.47 5.75 49.57
N TRP A 154 -45.22 5.72 49.98
CA TRP A 154 -44.35 4.54 49.86
C TRP A 154 -43.65 4.26 51.18
N THR A 155 -43.25 3.00 51.35
CA THR A 155 -42.37 2.53 52.41
C THR A 155 -41.14 1.89 51.79
N GLN A 156 -39.96 2.09 52.39
CA GLN A 156 -38.75 1.46 51.90
C GLN A 156 -38.71 -0.02 52.28
N ASP A 157 -38.77 -0.88 51.27
CA ASP A 157 -38.66 -2.33 51.43
C ASP A 157 -37.22 -2.78 51.70
N ASN A 158 -37.06 -4.02 52.16
CA ASN A 158 -35.76 -4.63 52.44
C ASN A 158 -35.18 -5.33 51.20
N SER A 159 -34.89 -4.55 50.17
CA SER A 159 -34.44 -5.01 48.85
C SER A 159 -33.24 -4.19 48.32
N ALA A 160 -32.80 -4.53 47.11
CA ALA A 160 -31.85 -3.74 46.31
C ALA A 160 -32.49 -2.47 45.70
N GLY A 161 -33.81 -2.32 45.77
CA GLY A 161 -34.52 -1.16 45.23
C GLY A 161 -34.60 0.00 46.22
N ILE A 162 -34.44 1.21 45.71
CA ILE A 162 -34.48 2.46 46.48
C ILE A 162 -35.69 3.27 46.02
N ALA A 163 -36.59 3.55 46.95
CA ALA A 163 -37.84 4.26 46.65
C ALA A 163 -37.61 5.75 46.37
N ALA A 164 -36.65 6.36 47.05
CA ALA A 164 -36.28 7.77 46.89
C ALA A 164 -34.79 8.01 47.13
N TRP A 165 -34.18 8.89 46.35
CA TRP A 165 -32.77 9.29 46.44
C TRP A 165 -32.60 10.76 46.06
N ASP A 166 -31.55 11.37 46.58
CA ASP A 166 -31.22 12.78 46.32
C ASP A 166 -29.71 12.98 46.38
N VAL A 167 -29.20 13.70 45.38
CA VAL A 167 -27.92 14.41 45.45
C VAL A 167 -28.23 15.85 45.10
N SER A 168 -27.78 16.83 45.88
CA SER A 168 -27.93 18.25 45.51
C SER A 168 -26.70 19.04 45.91
N VAL A 169 -26.51 20.23 45.34
CA VAL A 169 -25.39 21.11 45.67
C VAL A 169 -25.93 22.38 46.31
N ILE A 170 -25.40 22.76 47.47
CA ILE A 170 -25.66 24.03 48.14
C ILE A 170 -24.49 24.97 47.85
N ASN A 171 -24.81 26.21 47.46
CA ASN A 171 -23.80 27.24 47.20
C ASN A 171 -22.94 27.55 48.43
N THR A 172 -21.77 28.17 48.23
CA THR A 172 -20.80 28.49 49.29
C THR A 172 -21.37 29.38 50.41
N THR A 173 -22.41 30.16 50.12
CA THR A 173 -23.09 31.02 51.11
C THR A 173 -24.18 30.32 51.91
N ASN A 174 -24.50 29.06 51.61
CA ASN A 174 -25.59 28.28 52.21
C ASN A 174 -26.99 28.88 52.04
N THR A 175 -27.18 29.72 51.04
CA THR A 175 -28.44 30.45 50.82
C THR A 175 -29.39 29.75 49.84
N GLY A 176 -28.89 28.81 49.05
CA GLY A 176 -29.68 28.13 48.03
C GLY A 176 -28.98 26.94 47.38
N PHE A 177 -29.77 26.14 46.67
CA PHE A 177 -29.29 25.02 45.86
C PHE A 177 -28.84 25.50 44.47
N VAL A 178 -27.82 24.85 43.93
CA VAL A 178 -27.35 24.98 42.55
C VAL A 178 -27.91 23.80 41.76
N THR A 179 -28.78 24.06 40.79
CA THR A 179 -29.47 23.04 39.99
C THR A 179 -28.60 22.56 38.84
N GLY A 180 -28.87 21.36 38.31
CA GLY A 180 -28.27 20.92 37.04
C GLY A 180 -26.80 20.52 37.16
N ARG A 181 -26.35 20.15 38.37
CA ARG A 181 -24.98 19.71 38.67
C ARG A 181 -24.86 18.19 38.78
N VAL A 182 -25.99 17.48 38.88
CA VAL A 182 -26.04 16.03 39.09
C VAL A 182 -26.48 15.32 37.83
N TYR A 183 -25.72 14.30 37.44
CA TYR A 183 -26.05 13.42 36.33
C TYR A 183 -25.78 11.95 36.67
N THR A 184 -26.35 11.07 35.87
CA THR A 184 -25.95 9.66 35.81
C THR A 184 -25.68 9.25 34.37
N ASN A 185 -24.89 8.19 34.20
CA ASN A 185 -24.66 7.57 32.90
C ASN A 185 -25.71 6.50 32.60
N ILE A 186 -26.39 5.96 33.61
CA ILE A 186 -27.31 4.83 33.45
C ILE A 186 -28.36 4.80 34.56
N LEU A 187 -29.58 4.43 34.21
CA LEU A 187 -30.65 4.19 35.16
C LEU A 187 -31.05 2.71 35.14
N ASN A 188 -30.70 1.98 36.21
CA ASN A 188 -31.16 0.63 36.48
C ASN A 188 -32.43 0.71 37.33
N LEU A 189 -33.58 0.33 36.79
CA LEU A 189 -34.90 0.64 37.36
C LEU A 189 -35.81 -0.60 37.45
N SER A 190 -36.85 -0.51 38.26
CA SER A 190 -37.95 -1.48 38.32
C SER A 190 -39.27 -0.79 38.67
N ASN A 191 -40.33 -1.08 37.91
CA ASN A 191 -41.69 -0.66 38.24
C ASN A 191 -42.43 -1.65 39.16
N GLY A 192 -41.79 -2.74 39.55
CA GLY A 192 -42.41 -3.87 40.24
C GLY A 192 -43.09 -4.85 39.28
N THR A 193 -43.55 -6.00 39.80
CA THR A 193 -44.07 -7.11 38.99
C THR A 193 -45.59 -7.25 39.00
N SER A 194 -46.29 -6.44 39.81
CA SER A 194 -47.75 -6.45 39.89
C SER A 194 -48.37 -5.47 38.90
N GLY A 195 -49.46 -5.85 38.23
CA GLY A 195 -50.14 -5.00 37.24
C GLY A 195 -49.29 -4.63 36.01
N PRO A 196 -48.54 -5.58 35.40
CA PRO A 196 -47.48 -5.31 34.43
C PRO A 196 -47.91 -4.52 33.17
N ASN A 197 -49.21 -4.47 32.88
CA ASN A 197 -49.75 -3.88 31.66
C ASN A 197 -50.70 -2.71 31.92
N THR A 198 -50.75 -2.17 33.14
CA THR A 198 -51.74 -1.17 33.52
C THR A 198 -51.22 0.26 33.33
N ASP A 199 -50.00 0.55 33.77
CA ASP A 199 -49.36 1.87 33.65
C ASP A 199 -47.82 1.72 33.51
N GLY A 200 -47.03 2.80 33.62
CA GLY A 200 -45.57 2.77 33.47
C GLY A 200 -44.84 3.98 34.07
N PHE A 201 -43.56 4.13 33.73
CA PHE A 201 -42.68 5.19 34.22
C PHE A 201 -42.80 6.47 33.37
N TYR A 202 -43.08 7.59 34.03
CA TYR A 202 -43.20 8.91 33.40
C TYR A 202 -42.04 9.83 33.78
N GLY A 203 -40.82 9.30 33.91
CA GLY A 203 -39.63 10.11 34.17
C GLY A 203 -39.46 11.24 33.17
N LEU A 204 -39.07 12.41 33.65
CA LEU A 204 -38.60 13.52 32.83
C LEU A 204 -37.12 13.72 33.13
N VAL A 205 -36.26 13.56 32.12
CA VAL A 205 -34.81 13.73 32.22
C VAL A 205 -34.28 14.58 31.07
N TYR A 206 -33.08 15.12 31.23
CA TYR A 206 -32.40 15.92 30.24
C TYR A 206 -31.09 15.26 29.84
N ILE A 207 -30.91 15.02 28.54
CA ILE A 207 -29.70 14.41 28.00
C ILE A 207 -28.81 15.52 27.49
N LEU A 208 -27.62 15.65 28.07
CA LEU A 208 -26.57 16.51 27.55
C LEU A 208 -25.66 15.67 26.65
N THR A 209 -25.50 16.07 25.39
CA THR A 209 -24.57 15.42 24.47
C THR A 209 -23.16 16.00 24.60
N LYS A 210 -22.14 15.21 24.25
CA LYS A 210 -20.76 15.70 24.19
C LYS A 210 -20.60 16.90 23.26
N ASP A 211 -21.42 17.00 22.22
CA ASP A 211 -21.41 18.13 21.28
C ASP A 211 -22.14 19.38 21.80
N GLY A 212 -22.64 19.35 23.04
CA GLY A 212 -23.24 20.50 23.74
C GLY A 212 -24.77 20.63 23.58
N TYR A 213 -25.42 19.75 22.82
CA TYR A 213 -26.88 19.80 22.65
C TYR A 213 -27.60 19.19 23.85
N THR A 214 -28.83 19.66 24.09
CA THR A 214 -29.69 19.15 25.16
C THR A 214 -30.98 18.58 24.60
N TYR A 215 -31.32 17.35 24.98
CA TYR A 215 -32.61 16.73 24.69
C TYR A 215 -33.44 16.64 25.96
N ARG A 216 -34.73 16.96 25.87
CA ARG A 216 -35.72 16.68 26.92
C ARG A 216 -36.40 15.35 26.60
N VAL A 217 -36.36 14.44 27.57
CA VAL A 217 -36.86 13.07 27.38
C VAL A 217 -37.92 12.78 28.42
N ASN A 218 -39.14 12.50 27.94
CA ASN A 218 -40.24 12.05 28.75
C ASN A 218 -40.52 10.59 28.41
N ASN A 219 -40.29 9.71 29.40
CA ASN A 219 -40.49 8.27 29.25
C ASN A 219 -41.93 7.86 28.96
N ASN A 220 -42.88 8.78 29.18
CA ASN A 220 -44.26 8.70 28.68
C ASN A 220 -44.97 7.37 28.98
N GLY A 221 -44.73 6.79 30.15
CA GLY A 221 -45.39 5.56 30.57
C GLY A 221 -44.81 4.29 29.96
N ASN A 222 -43.56 4.30 29.50
CA ASN A 222 -42.84 3.07 29.20
C ASN A 222 -42.81 2.18 30.46
N ASN A 223 -43.02 0.88 30.30
CA ASN A 223 -43.07 -0.04 31.42
C ASN A 223 -42.10 -1.18 31.23
N GLY A 224 -41.04 -1.12 32.03
CA GLY A 224 -40.16 -2.21 32.34
C GLY A 224 -40.48 -2.74 33.73
N LEU A 225 -40.78 -4.03 33.90
CA LEU A 225 -40.86 -4.65 35.23
C LEU A 225 -39.50 -4.56 35.89
N TYR A 226 -38.48 -4.93 35.13
CA TYR A 226 -37.07 -4.74 35.40
C TYR A 226 -36.46 -4.18 34.13
N PHE A 227 -35.81 -3.02 34.19
CA PHE A 227 -35.27 -2.43 32.97
C PHE A 227 -34.09 -1.53 33.22
N THR A 228 -33.37 -1.28 32.14
CA THR A 228 -32.27 -0.34 32.10
C THR A 228 -32.38 0.51 30.87
N PHE A 229 -31.98 1.77 30.98
CA PHE A 229 -31.60 2.55 29.82
C PHE A 229 -30.43 3.48 30.13
N PHE A 230 -29.70 3.80 29.08
CA PHE A 230 -28.74 4.88 29.04
C PHE A 230 -28.81 5.55 27.67
N VAL A 231 -27.95 6.54 27.44
CA VAL A 231 -27.90 7.24 26.16
C VAL A 231 -26.46 7.29 25.67
N ASN A 232 -26.22 6.95 24.40
CA ASN A 232 -24.92 7.04 23.75
C ASN A 232 -25.03 7.65 22.35
N ASN A 233 -23.90 7.84 21.67
CA ASN A 233 -23.84 8.46 20.35
C ASN A 233 -23.99 7.49 19.17
N ASP A 234 -24.01 6.19 19.41
CA ASP A 234 -23.93 5.17 18.35
C ASP A 234 -24.83 3.94 18.57
N GLY A 235 -25.58 3.90 19.68
CA GLY A 235 -26.49 2.80 19.98
C GLY A 235 -25.77 1.48 20.08
N PHE A 236 -26.25 0.50 19.31
CA PHE A 236 -25.58 -0.78 19.13
C PHE A 236 -24.58 -0.69 17.97
N ILE A 237 -23.46 -1.42 18.08
CA ILE A 237 -22.37 -1.42 17.11
C ILE A 237 -22.09 -2.81 16.54
N ASP A 238 -21.59 -2.83 15.31
CA ASP A 238 -21.05 -4.03 14.70
C ASP A 238 -19.66 -4.31 15.31
N ILE A 239 -19.43 -5.53 15.79
CA ILE A 239 -18.20 -5.88 16.53
C ILE A 239 -16.94 -5.72 15.66
N SER A 240 -17.06 -5.91 14.34
CA SER A 240 -15.90 -5.92 13.44
C SER A 240 -15.53 -4.52 12.93
N THR A 241 -16.53 -3.68 12.67
CA THR A 241 -16.33 -2.33 12.13
C THR A 241 -16.43 -1.24 13.19
N GLU A 242 -16.94 -1.58 14.38
CA GLU A 242 -17.29 -0.68 15.47
C GLU A 242 -18.30 0.41 15.06
N ASN A 243 -18.98 0.28 13.92
CA ASN A 243 -19.92 1.28 13.42
C ASN A 243 -21.34 1.04 13.98
N PRO A 244 -22.16 2.10 14.15
CA PRO A 244 -23.56 1.96 14.53
C PRO A 244 -24.30 1.01 13.59
N VAL A 245 -25.06 0.06 14.13
CA VAL A 245 -25.90 -0.84 13.32
C VAL A 245 -27.26 -0.24 12.98
N TYR A 246 -27.69 0.82 13.69
CA TYR A 246 -29.00 1.44 13.53
C TYR A 246 -30.16 0.44 13.59
N LYS A 247 -30.11 -0.44 14.60
CA LYS A 247 -31.03 -1.55 14.79
C LYS A 247 -31.12 -1.95 16.25
N SER A 248 -32.31 -2.37 16.65
CA SER A 248 -32.53 -3.11 17.89
C SER A 248 -31.98 -4.53 17.82
N LEU A 249 -31.72 -5.15 18.97
CA LEU A 249 -31.20 -6.51 19.10
C LEU A 249 -32.20 -7.43 19.81
N ASP A 250 -32.31 -8.66 19.30
CA ASP A 250 -33.28 -9.66 19.78
C ASP A 250 -32.90 -10.33 21.13
N GLN A 251 -31.86 -9.83 21.81
CA GLN A 251 -31.40 -10.32 23.12
C GLN A 251 -30.77 -9.18 23.94
N SER A 252 -30.85 -9.28 25.27
CA SER A 252 -30.25 -8.33 26.22
C SER A 252 -29.31 -8.98 27.25
N THR A 253 -28.93 -10.25 27.08
CA THR A 253 -28.01 -10.90 28.03
C THR A 253 -26.62 -10.23 28.02
N PRO A 254 -25.94 -10.09 29.18
CA PRO A 254 -24.60 -9.47 29.23
C PRO A 254 -23.59 -10.12 28.28
N ALA A 255 -23.63 -11.47 28.18
CA ALA A 255 -22.76 -12.22 27.27
C ALA A 255 -23.05 -11.90 25.80
N PHE A 256 -24.32 -11.76 25.41
CA PHE A 256 -24.69 -11.41 24.04
C PHE A 256 -24.27 -9.98 23.67
N LEU A 257 -24.36 -9.04 24.61
CA LEU A 257 -24.07 -7.61 24.40
C LEU A 257 -22.58 -7.28 24.39
N THR A 258 -21.72 -8.21 24.79
CA THR A 258 -20.27 -7.99 24.81
C THR A 258 -19.75 -7.58 23.42
N GLY A 259 -19.14 -6.39 23.34
CA GLY A 259 -18.62 -5.82 22.09
C GLY A 259 -19.67 -5.22 21.14
N LYS A 260 -20.97 -5.34 21.44
CA LYS A 260 -22.06 -4.79 20.60
C LYS A 260 -22.59 -3.45 21.08
N VAL A 261 -22.11 -2.97 22.21
CA VAL A 261 -22.53 -1.71 22.81
C VAL A 261 -21.49 -1.27 23.83
N HIS A 262 -21.28 0.03 23.93
CA HIS A 262 -20.39 0.60 24.93
C HIS A 262 -21.00 0.46 26.33
N ASN A 263 -20.21 -0.05 27.28
CA ASN A 263 -20.67 -0.14 28.67
C ASN A 263 -20.60 1.26 29.32
N PRO A 264 -21.73 1.86 29.73
CA PRO A 264 -21.77 3.21 30.29
C PRO A 264 -21.07 3.39 31.65
N ASN A 265 -20.61 2.28 32.25
CA ASN A 265 -19.76 2.29 33.45
C ASN A 265 -18.26 2.42 33.14
N ASN A 266 -17.86 2.31 31.87
CA ASN A 266 -16.47 2.44 31.43
C ASN A 266 -16.18 3.88 30.97
N ALA A 267 -14.89 4.17 30.73
CA ALA A 267 -14.49 5.45 30.16
C ALA A 267 -14.86 5.52 28.68
N ASP A 268 -15.38 6.66 28.24
CA ASP A 268 -15.63 6.96 26.83
C ASP A 268 -14.35 6.78 26.00
N THR A 269 -14.52 6.42 24.73
CA THR A 269 -13.43 6.36 23.74
C THR A 269 -13.55 7.56 22.78
N ALA A 270 -12.70 7.61 21.74
CA ALA A 270 -12.88 8.61 20.68
C ALA A 270 -14.15 8.37 19.83
N LYS A 271 -14.63 7.12 19.76
CA LYS A 271 -15.76 6.71 18.92
C LYS A 271 -17.05 6.52 19.71
N HIS A 272 -16.95 5.85 20.85
CA HIS A 272 -18.06 5.45 21.70
C HIS A 272 -18.15 6.37 22.91
N ILE A 273 -19.25 7.13 23.01
CA ILE A 273 -19.51 8.18 23.99
C ILE A 273 -20.80 7.90 24.73
N THR A 274 -20.75 7.88 26.06
CA THR A 274 -21.92 7.84 26.93
C THR A 274 -22.39 9.25 27.24
N HIS A 275 -23.60 9.60 26.81
CA HIS A 275 -24.20 10.90 27.11
C HIS A 275 -24.71 10.97 28.54
N LYS A 276 -24.87 12.18 29.07
CA LYS A 276 -25.19 12.39 30.49
C LYS A 276 -26.67 12.60 30.70
N ILE A 277 -27.24 11.89 31.66
CA ILE A 277 -28.65 11.96 32.04
C ILE A 277 -28.77 12.85 33.29
N PHE A 278 -29.35 14.04 33.14
CA PHE A 278 -29.63 14.96 34.23
C PHE A 278 -31.11 14.91 34.65
N TYR A 279 -31.38 15.17 35.92
CA TYR A 279 -32.74 15.29 36.47
C TYR A 279 -33.37 16.66 36.15
N THR A 280 -32.54 17.69 36.07
CA THR A 280 -32.90 19.07 35.75
C THR A 280 -32.08 19.55 34.54
N LEU A 281 -32.35 20.76 34.04
CA LEU A 281 -31.55 21.30 32.94
C LEU A 281 -30.07 21.43 33.35
N PRO A 282 -29.10 20.99 32.53
CA PRO A 282 -27.68 21.09 32.87
C PRO A 282 -27.26 22.54 33.13
N SER A 283 -26.60 22.78 34.25
CA SER A 283 -26.22 24.13 34.69
C SER A 283 -25.29 24.84 33.71
N ASP A 284 -25.43 26.16 33.57
CA ASP A 284 -24.56 26.98 32.72
C ASP A 284 -23.15 27.18 33.27
N ASP A 285 -22.96 26.94 34.57
CA ASP A 285 -21.67 27.04 35.26
C ASP A 285 -20.88 25.71 35.27
N LEU A 286 -21.32 24.69 34.53
CA LEU A 286 -20.53 23.49 34.27
C LEU A 286 -19.34 23.83 33.35
N PRO A 287 -18.11 23.41 33.68
CA PRO A 287 -16.99 23.56 32.76
C PRO A 287 -17.16 22.61 31.55
N ALA A 288 -16.33 22.78 30.52
CA ALA A 288 -16.31 21.87 29.36
C ALA A 288 -15.89 20.44 29.74
N SER A 289 -15.02 20.31 30.73
CA SER A 289 -14.55 19.03 31.29
C SER A 289 -14.07 19.21 32.72
N ALA A 290 -14.05 18.14 33.50
CA ALA A 290 -13.45 18.14 34.83
C ALA A 290 -12.82 16.79 35.17
N GLY A 291 -11.79 16.84 36.03
CA GLY A 291 -11.27 15.64 36.70
C GLY A 291 -12.25 15.16 37.78
N GLY A 292 -12.26 13.87 38.05
CA GLY A 292 -13.05 13.35 39.17
C GLY A 292 -13.09 11.82 39.31
N ALA A 293 -13.92 11.35 40.23
CA ALA A 293 -14.20 9.93 40.49
C ALA A 293 -15.07 9.28 39.39
N VAL A 294 -14.73 9.54 38.14
CA VAL A 294 -15.38 8.99 36.95
C VAL A 294 -14.47 7.93 36.30
N PRO A 295 -15.01 7.05 35.46
CA PRO A 295 -14.19 6.15 34.66
C PRO A 295 -13.13 6.94 33.87
N GLY A 296 -11.86 6.56 33.98
CA GLY A 296 -10.74 7.28 33.34
C GLY A 296 -10.22 8.51 34.08
N GLY A 297 -10.79 8.87 35.25
CA GLY A 297 -10.32 9.96 36.10
C GLY A 297 -10.70 11.38 35.65
N SER A 298 -11.29 11.53 34.47
CA SER A 298 -11.86 12.79 33.97
C SER A 298 -12.91 12.51 32.88
N THR A 299 -13.82 13.45 32.66
CA THR A 299 -14.80 13.37 31.57
C THR A 299 -15.23 14.76 31.12
N TRP A 300 -15.78 14.86 29.91
CA TRP A 300 -16.45 16.06 29.41
C TRP A 300 -17.68 16.38 30.28
N LEU A 301 -18.15 17.62 30.28
CA LEU A 301 -19.33 18.09 30.99
C LEU A 301 -20.20 18.94 30.03
N LYS A 302 -20.10 20.27 30.02
CA LYS A 302 -20.90 21.14 29.14
C LYS A 302 -20.03 21.84 28.11
N ASN A 303 -19.95 21.25 26.91
CA ASN A 303 -19.25 21.85 25.78
C ASN A 303 -20.12 22.91 25.10
N THR A 304 -19.47 23.86 24.43
CA THR A 304 -20.15 24.76 23.47
C THR A 304 -20.75 23.94 22.34
N VAL A 305 -21.95 24.32 21.89
CA VAL A 305 -22.63 23.63 20.79
C VAL A 305 -21.78 23.62 19.53
N ILE A 306 -21.54 22.42 18.99
CA ILE A 306 -20.81 22.21 17.73
C ILE A 306 -21.80 21.89 16.62
N ILE A 307 -21.95 22.82 15.67
CA ILE A 307 -22.85 22.63 14.52
C ILE A 307 -22.19 21.69 13.49
N PRO A 308 -22.87 20.62 13.04
CA PRO A 308 -22.31 19.67 12.07
C PRO A 308 -22.39 20.21 10.63
N ASP A 309 -21.74 21.34 10.35
CA ASP A 309 -21.72 21.94 9.02
C ASP A 309 -20.68 21.29 8.09
N VAL A 310 -20.87 21.46 6.78
CA VAL A 310 -19.96 20.95 5.74
C VAL A 310 -19.45 22.09 4.88
N THR A 311 -18.16 22.09 4.55
CA THR A 311 -17.58 23.02 3.58
C THR A 311 -16.63 22.30 2.61
N ALA A 312 -16.16 23.01 1.58
CA ALA A 312 -15.15 22.54 0.64
C ALA A 312 -15.45 21.17 -0.02
N VAL A 313 -16.72 20.92 -0.37
CA VAL A 313 -17.13 19.70 -1.08
C VAL A 313 -16.48 19.66 -2.47
N GLN A 314 -15.80 18.56 -2.79
CA GLN A 314 -15.12 18.35 -4.08
C GLN A 314 -15.26 16.88 -4.52
N VAL A 315 -15.30 16.66 -5.83
CA VAL A 315 -15.12 15.35 -6.45
C VAL A 315 -13.69 15.29 -6.97
N VAL A 316 -12.93 14.25 -6.60
CA VAL A 316 -11.54 14.09 -7.03
C VAL A 316 -11.31 12.65 -7.42
N GLY A 317 -10.72 12.39 -8.58
CA GLY A 317 -10.32 11.05 -9.00
C GLY A 317 -9.36 10.38 -8.04
N VAL A 318 -9.28 9.06 -8.14
CA VAL A 318 -8.38 8.26 -7.31
C VAL A 318 -6.92 8.69 -7.47
N ASP A 319 -6.51 9.04 -8.68
CA ASP A 319 -5.17 9.50 -9.02
C ASP A 319 -4.99 11.03 -8.80
N GLY A 320 -5.98 11.68 -8.18
CA GLY A 320 -5.90 13.06 -7.68
C GLY A 320 -6.47 14.15 -8.58
N THR A 321 -7.12 13.81 -9.71
CA THR A 321 -7.61 14.79 -10.68
C THR A 321 -8.98 15.35 -10.26
N PRO A 322 -9.11 16.67 -9.99
CA PRO A 322 -10.40 17.25 -9.62
C PRO A 322 -11.45 17.11 -10.74
N GLY A 323 -12.65 16.64 -10.39
CA GLY A 323 -13.77 16.50 -11.32
C GLY A 323 -13.64 15.38 -12.35
N GLN A 324 -12.56 14.59 -12.35
CA GLN A 324 -12.35 13.49 -13.30
C GLN A 324 -12.18 12.16 -12.55
N ILE A 325 -12.76 11.08 -13.06
CA ILE A 325 -12.61 9.73 -12.52
C ILE A 325 -12.27 8.73 -13.64
N SER A 326 -11.54 7.68 -13.29
CA SER A 326 -11.36 6.48 -14.13
C SER A 326 -12.34 5.38 -13.73
N ASN A 327 -12.19 4.18 -14.31
CA ASN A 327 -12.84 2.96 -13.85
C ASN A 327 -12.51 2.60 -12.38
N LYS A 328 -11.48 3.21 -11.78
CA LYS A 328 -11.13 3.07 -10.36
C LYS A 328 -12.03 3.91 -9.44
N GLY A 329 -12.80 4.83 -10.00
CA GLY A 329 -13.65 5.76 -9.26
C GLY A 329 -12.90 7.01 -8.78
N GLY A 330 -13.30 7.50 -7.62
CA GLY A 330 -12.75 8.71 -7.00
C GLY A 330 -13.10 8.85 -5.54
N TYR A 331 -13.07 10.08 -5.07
CA TYR A 331 -13.37 10.49 -3.73
C TYR A 331 -14.28 11.70 -3.71
N ILE A 332 -15.18 11.73 -2.73
CA ILE A 332 -15.91 12.92 -2.33
C ILE A 332 -15.18 13.49 -1.11
N LYS A 333 -14.49 14.60 -1.32
CA LYS A 333 -13.74 15.32 -0.29
C LYS A 333 -14.59 16.43 0.30
N PHE A 334 -14.50 16.65 1.60
CA PHE A 334 -15.15 17.78 2.28
C PHE A 334 -14.48 18.07 3.63
N ILE A 335 -14.75 19.24 4.20
CA ILE A 335 -14.37 19.61 5.57
C ILE A 335 -15.63 19.56 6.44
N GLY A 336 -15.63 18.69 7.46
CA GLY A 336 -16.69 18.60 8.45
C GLY A 336 -16.42 19.48 9.66
N GLY A 337 -17.42 20.25 10.11
CA GLY A 337 -17.35 21.08 11.32
C GLY A 337 -17.32 20.27 12.61
N ALA A 338 -17.95 19.09 12.61
CA ALA A 338 -18.04 18.17 13.74
C ALA A 338 -17.78 16.72 13.30
N GLN A 339 -17.47 15.85 14.27
CA GLN A 339 -17.57 14.40 14.08
C GLN A 339 -19.06 14.01 14.00
N GLY A 340 -19.37 12.99 13.21
CA GLY A 340 -20.76 12.53 13.07
C GLY A 340 -20.93 11.58 11.90
N GLN A 341 -22.16 11.31 11.47
CA GLN A 341 -22.40 10.57 10.22
C GLN A 341 -22.55 11.51 9.03
N TYR A 342 -22.09 11.12 7.86
CA TYR A 342 -22.37 11.81 6.61
C TYR A 342 -23.48 11.11 5.81
N LYS A 343 -24.21 11.91 5.04
CA LYS A 343 -24.99 11.46 3.89
C LYS A 343 -24.52 12.25 2.68
N ILE A 344 -24.00 11.54 1.69
CA ILE A 344 -23.60 12.09 0.40
C ILE A 344 -24.61 11.60 -0.64
N VAL A 345 -25.18 12.52 -1.39
CA VAL A 345 -26.08 12.24 -2.51
C VAL A 345 -25.42 12.74 -3.78
N ILE A 346 -25.19 11.85 -4.74
CA ILE A 346 -24.62 12.15 -6.06
C ILE A 346 -25.72 11.95 -7.08
N GLU A 347 -26.15 13.03 -7.72
CA GLU A 347 -27.32 13.06 -8.60
C GLU A 347 -26.95 13.61 -9.98
N SER A 348 -27.53 13.05 -11.05
CA SER A 348 -27.48 13.66 -12.37
C SER A 348 -28.28 14.97 -12.36
N THR A 349 -27.74 16.03 -12.95
CA THR A 349 -28.50 17.27 -13.19
C THR A 349 -29.20 17.32 -14.55
N ASP A 350 -28.93 16.35 -15.44
CA ASP A 350 -29.58 16.25 -16.75
C ASP A 350 -31.05 15.84 -16.65
N ILE A 351 -31.83 16.22 -17.68
CA ILE A 351 -33.23 15.84 -17.86
C ILE A 351 -33.40 15.24 -19.27
N PRO A 352 -33.68 13.92 -19.41
CA PRO A 352 -33.77 12.92 -18.34
C PRO A 352 -32.42 12.66 -17.65
N SER A 353 -32.44 12.09 -16.44
CA SER A 353 -31.23 11.81 -15.67
C SER A 353 -30.27 10.89 -16.42
N ALA A 354 -29.00 11.29 -16.55
CA ALA A 354 -27.95 10.51 -17.20
C ALA A 354 -27.55 9.25 -16.41
N PHE A 355 -27.77 9.24 -15.10
CA PHE A 355 -27.48 8.11 -14.21
C PHE A 355 -28.37 8.10 -12.96
N SER A 356 -28.52 6.93 -12.34
CA SER A 356 -29.31 6.77 -11.10
C SER A 356 -28.65 7.42 -9.89
N THR A 357 -29.41 8.14 -9.05
CA THR A 357 -28.89 8.77 -7.83
C THR A 357 -28.15 7.78 -6.93
N ARG A 358 -26.89 8.08 -6.61
CA ARG A 358 -26.06 7.32 -5.66
C ARG A 358 -26.11 7.97 -4.29
N ILE A 359 -26.33 7.17 -3.25
CA ILE A 359 -26.27 7.62 -1.85
C ILE A 359 -25.13 6.88 -1.15
N LEU A 360 -24.23 7.63 -0.51
CA LEU A 360 -23.19 7.10 0.37
C LEU A 360 -23.46 7.58 1.80
N THR A 361 -23.35 6.68 2.76
CA THR A 361 -23.47 6.97 4.19
C THR A 361 -22.30 6.37 4.95
N GLY A 362 -21.93 6.96 6.07
CA GLY A 362 -20.85 6.46 6.91
C GLY A 362 -20.40 7.51 7.91
N SER A 363 -19.36 7.21 8.66
CA SER A 363 -18.84 8.13 9.68
C SER A 363 -17.89 9.16 9.09
N SER A 364 -17.92 10.35 9.69
CA SER A 364 -17.06 11.49 9.37
C SER A 364 -16.33 11.96 10.63
N ILE A 365 -15.16 12.54 10.42
CA ILE A 365 -14.39 13.22 11.46
C ILE A 365 -14.53 14.73 11.32
N SER A 366 -14.23 15.47 12.40
CA SER A 366 -14.00 16.92 12.27
C SER A 366 -12.76 17.17 11.41
N GLY A 367 -12.81 18.18 10.54
CA GLY A 367 -11.76 18.46 9.57
C GLY A 367 -11.92 17.71 8.25
N ILE A 368 -10.81 17.30 7.66
CA ILE A 368 -10.77 16.77 6.28
C ILE A 368 -11.31 15.33 6.23
N ASN A 369 -12.30 15.11 5.37
CA ASN A 369 -12.86 13.80 5.06
C ASN A 369 -12.60 13.44 3.59
N ASN A 370 -12.31 12.17 3.33
CA ASN A 370 -12.01 11.65 1.99
C ASN A 370 -12.82 10.36 1.74
N ILE A 371 -14.06 10.51 1.25
CA ILE A 371 -15.00 9.39 1.14
C ILE A 371 -14.87 8.71 -0.22
N SER A 372 -14.51 7.43 -0.22
CA SER A 372 -14.36 6.65 -1.45
C SER A 372 -15.68 6.53 -2.22
N TRP A 373 -15.61 6.70 -3.53
CA TRP A 373 -16.69 6.45 -4.47
C TRP A 373 -16.16 5.60 -5.63
N ASP A 374 -16.84 4.48 -5.90
CA ASP A 374 -16.47 3.51 -6.94
C ASP A 374 -16.68 4.00 -8.38
N GLY A 375 -17.14 5.24 -8.58
CA GLY A 375 -17.47 5.77 -9.90
C GLY A 375 -18.75 5.19 -10.50
N LYS A 376 -19.54 4.46 -9.70
CA LYS A 376 -20.80 3.85 -10.11
C LYS A 376 -22.00 4.66 -9.63
N ASP A 377 -23.10 4.50 -10.35
CA ASP A 377 -24.38 5.10 -10.02
C ASP A 377 -25.14 4.32 -8.92
N GLY A 378 -26.35 4.78 -8.59
CA GLY A 378 -27.23 4.14 -7.61
C GLY A 378 -27.67 2.72 -7.97
N SER A 379 -27.58 2.33 -9.25
CA SER A 379 -27.90 0.99 -9.76
C SER A 379 -26.66 0.08 -9.83
N GLY A 380 -25.49 0.58 -9.45
CA GLY A 380 -24.22 -0.16 -9.50
C GLY A 380 -23.59 -0.23 -10.89
N ILE A 381 -24.04 0.62 -11.82
CA ILE A 381 -23.50 0.73 -13.19
C ILE A 381 -22.45 1.84 -13.23
N GLN A 382 -21.36 1.64 -13.97
CA GLN A 382 -20.34 2.67 -14.15
C GLN A 382 -20.96 3.91 -14.81
N LEU A 383 -20.56 5.10 -14.37
CA LEU A 383 -20.96 6.32 -15.07
C LEU A 383 -20.55 6.28 -16.56
N PRO A 384 -21.37 6.85 -17.45
CA PRO A 384 -21.09 6.83 -18.89
C PRO A 384 -19.80 7.63 -19.21
N PRO A 385 -19.01 7.19 -20.21
CA PRO A 385 -17.85 7.96 -20.70
C PRO A 385 -18.26 9.37 -21.15
N GLY A 386 -17.39 10.35 -20.90
CA GLY A 386 -17.63 11.75 -21.21
C GLY A 386 -17.87 12.60 -19.95
N THR A 387 -18.33 13.82 -20.16
CA THR A 387 -18.59 14.78 -19.07
C THR A 387 -20.05 14.69 -18.67
N VAL A 388 -20.30 14.27 -17.43
CA VAL A 388 -21.64 14.07 -16.87
C VAL A 388 -21.94 15.15 -15.83
N PRO A 389 -22.87 16.07 -16.08
CA PRO A 389 -23.31 17.05 -15.09
C PRO A 389 -23.87 16.37 -13.83
N ALA A 390 -23.33 16.74 -12.67
CA ALA A 390 -23.65 16.13 -11.40
C ALA A 390 -23.86 17.16 -10.30
N LYS A 391 -24.75 16.85 -9.35
CA LYS A 391 -24.92 17.59 -8.11
C LYS A 391 -24.53 16.67 -6.96
N VAL A 392 -23.51 17.09 -6.21
CA VAL A 392 -23.07 16.40 -5.00
C VAL A 392 -23.57 17.18 -3.80
N THR A 393 -24.43 16.54 -3.01
CA THR A 393 -24.95 17.10 -1.76
C THR A 393 -24.36 16.35 -0.60
N VAL A 394 -23.65 17.04 0.29
CA VAL A 394 -23.09 16.46 1.51
C VAL A 394 -23.78 17.09 2.71
N GLN A 395 -24.29 16.26 3.61
CA GLN A 395 -24.89 16.70 4.87
C GLN A 395 -24.36 15.83 6.00
N LEU A 396 -23.99 16.47 7.13
CA LEU A 396 -23.63 15.74 8.34
C LEU A 396 -24.80 15.65 9.32
N GLN A 397 -24.73 14.61 10.13
CA GLN A 397 -25.57 14.34 11.27
C GLN A 397 -24.67 14.40 12.50
N GLY A 398 -25.01 15.27 13.45
CA GLY A 398 -24.26 15.45 14.69
C GLY A 398 -25.16 15.39 15.92
N ALA A 399 -24.57 15.44 17.11
CA ALA A 399 -25.28 15.35 18.38
C ALA A 399 -26.24 14.15 18.45
N GLU A 400 -25.83 13.06 17.83
CA GLU A 400 -26.62 11.85 17.74
C GLU A 400 -26.82 11.23 19.13
N VAL A 401 -28.06 10.83 19.40
CA VAL A 401 -28.47 10.19 20.65
C VAL A 401 -29.22 8.92 20.31
N HIS A 402 -28.78 7.82 20.90
CA HIS A 402 -29.43 6.53 20.89
C HIS A 402 -29.90 6.19 22.30
N PHE A 403 -31.07 5.57 22.41
CA PHE A 403 -31.69 5.16 23.66
C PHE A 403 -31.85 3.63 23.69
N PRO A 404 -30.76 2.88 24.01
CA PRO A 404 -30.85 1.46 24.28
C PRO A 404 -31.71 1.18 25.53
N PHE A 405 -32.91 0.63 25.32
CA PHE A 405 -33.78 0.11 26.36
C PHE A 405 -33.60 -1.41 26.47
N PHE A 406 -33.25 -1.88 27.67
CA PHE A 406 -33.07 -3.31 27.94
C PHE A 406 -34.25 -3.83 28.75
N ASP A 407 -34.89 -4.89 28.24
CA ASP A 407 -36.00 -5.58 28.90
C ASP A 407 -37.19 -4.67 29.24
N MET A 408 -37.53 -3.77 28.31
CA MET A 408 -38.67 -2.86 28.43
C MET A 408 -39.91 -3.51 27.81
N GLU A 409 -40.74 -4.20 28.59
CA GLU A 409 -41.83 -5.01 28.05
C GLU A 409 -42.85 -4.16 27.25
N TYR A 410 -43.07 -2.90 27.65
CA TYR A 410 -44.08 -2.04 27.05
C TYR A 410 -43.57 -0.61 26.78
N ASN A 411 -43.94 -0.05 25.62
CA ASN A 411 -43.80 1.38 25.33
C ASN A 411 -45.07 1.90 24.62
N ARG A 412 -46.21 1.78 25.30
CA ARG A 412 -47.53 1.87 24.65
C ARG A 412 -47.90 3.26 24.14
N GLN A 413 -47.29 4.31 24.68
CA GLN A 413 -47.51 5.70 24.27
C GLN A 413 -46.32 6.26 23.49
N GLY A 414 -45.22 5.52 23.38
CA GLY A 414 -43.98 5.95 22.76
C GLY A 414 -43.22 6.94 23.64
N THR A 415 -41.90 6.80 23.72
CA THR A 415 -41.04 7.71 24.47
C THR A 415 -40.93 9.03 23.70
N ILE A 416 -41.14 10.15 24.39
CA ILE A 416 -41.07 11.49 23.80
C ILE A 416 -39.64 11.99 23.95
N ILE A 417 -39.01 12.34 22.83
CA ILE A 417 -37.62 12.82 22.76
C ILE A 417 -37.64 14.13 21.98
N GLU A 418 -37.30 15.23 22.65
CA GLU A 418 -37.36 16.59 22.10
C GLU A 418 -35.96 17.21 22.12
N LEU A 419 -35.42 17.56 20.95
CA LEU A 419 -34.25 18.41 20.82
C LEU A 419 -34.62 19.84 21.20
N LEU A 420 -33.93 20.40 22.19
CA LEU A 420 -34.15 21.78 22.63
C LEU A 420 -33.30 22.77 21.83
N ASP A 421 -33.79 23.99 21.70
CA ASP A 421 -33.04 25.10 21.11
C ASP A 421 -31.92 25.53 22.04
N HIS A 422 -30.67 25.38 21.59
CA HIS A 422 -29.50 25.70 22.38
C HIS A 422 -29.34 27.20 22.67
N THR A 423 -30.09 28.07 22.00
CA THR A 423 -30.18 29.51 22.30
C THR A 423 -31.32 29.84 23.26
N ASN A 424 -32.32 28.96 23.38
CA ASN A 424 -33.43 29.06 24.31
C ASN A 424 -34.03 27.68 24.62
N LEU A 425 -33.55 27.06 25.71
CA LEU A 425 -33.90 25.68 26.08
C LEU A 425 -35.40 25.45 26.40
N ASN A 426 -36.25 26.48 26.37
CA ASN A 426 -37.70 26.33 26.46
C ASN A 426 -38.35 25.91 25.14
N ASN A 427 -37.67 26.15 24.01
CA ASN A 427 -38.19 25.85 22.67
C ASN A 427 -37.73 24.46 22.22
N VAL A 428 -38.62 23.76 21.50
CA VAL A 428 -38.33 22.48 20.85
C VAL A 428 -38.03 22.74 19.37
N ILE A 429 -36.85 22.31 18.91
CA ILE A 429 -36.44 22.40 17.49
C ILE A 429 -36.97 21.20 16.72
N SER A 430 -36.90 20.02 17.31
CA SER A 430 -37.31 18.78 16.64
C SER A 430 -37.73 17.75 17.69
N ASP A 431 -38.71 16.93 17.34
CA ASP A 431 -39.12 15.76 18.11
C ASP A 431 -39.06 14.47 17.26
N ILE A 432 -38.35 14.51 16.13
CA ILE A 432 -38.29 13.41 15.17
C ILE A 432 -37.38 12.30 15.68
N VAL A 433 -37.86 11.05 15.62
CA VAL A 433 -37.13 9.85 16.03
C VAL A 433 -37.17 8.77 14.94
N TYR A 434 -36.22 7.86 15.03
CA TYR A 434 -35.98 6.73 14.14
C TYR A 434 -35.78 5.45 14.97
N TRP A 435 -36.12 4.30 14.37
CA TRP A 435 -35.87 2.98 14.96
C TRP A 435 -35.91 1.90 13.88
N ASN A 436 -35.36 0.71 14.18
CA ASN A 436 -35.44 -0.44 13.28
C ASN A 436 -35.40 -1.75 14.06
N ASP A 437 -36.54 -2.43 14.08
CA ASP A 437 -36.74 -3.70 14.77
C ASP A 437 -37.10 -4.82 13.80
N ALA A 438 -36.74 -4.68 12.51
CA ALA A 438 -36.99 -5.70 11.51
C ALA A 438 -36.42 -7.07 11.91
N ASP A 439 -35.29 -7.06 12.63
CA ASP A 439 -34.57 -8.26 13.08
C ASP A 439 -35.01 -8.74 14.48
N VAL A 440 -35.92 -8.03 15.15
CA VAL A 440 -36.48 -8.44 16.45
C VAL A 440 -37.70 -9.32 16.20
N ALA A 441 -37.73 -10.47 16.86
CA ALA A 441 -38.81 -11.42 16.77
C ALA A 441 -40.12 -10.83 17.31
N ASN A 442 -41.26 -11.26 16.76
CA ASN A 442 -42.55 -10.82 17.27
C ASN A 442 -42.77 -11.37 18.69
N GLY A 443 -43.34 -10.55 19.56
CA GLY A 443 -43.87 -10.98 20.85
C GLY A 443 -44.96 -12.03 20.68
N THR A 444 -45.01 -12.97 21.62
CA THR A 444 -45.99 -14.07 21.66
C THR A 444 -47.23 -13.73 22.50
N ASN A 445 -47.19 -12.66 23.28
CA ASN A 445 -48.25 -12.21 24.19
C ASN A 445 -48.74 -10.80 23.83
N GLY A 446 -49.85 -10.74 23.09
CA GLY A 446 -50.51 -9.54 22.58
C GLY A 446 -51.32 -9.87 21.34
N SER A 447 -52.66 -9.94 21.46
CA SER A 447 -53.52 -10.50 20.40
C SER A 447 -53.71 -9.61 19.15
N ASN A 448 -53.19 -8.37 19.17
CA ASN A 448 -53.44 -7.38 18.12
C ASN A 448 -52.13 -6.94 17.45
N ALA A 449 -51.81 -7.51 16.29
CA ALA A 449 -50.83 -6.91 15.39
C ALA A 449 -51.37 -5.56 14.84
N PRO A 450 -50.52 -4.54 14.59
CA PRO A 450 -49.06 -4.55 14.74
C PRO A 450 -48.60 -4.34 16.18
N ARG A 451 -49.09 -3.30 16.86
CA ARG A 451 -48.55 -2.74 18.13
C ARG A 451 -48.53 -3.66 19.34
N GLY A 452 -49.26 -4.78 19.33
CA GLY A 452 -49.23 -5.78 20.41
C GLY A 452 -48.15 -6.84 20.24
N GLN A 453 -47.82 -7.22 18.99
CA GLN A 453 -46.82 -8.25 18.69
C GLN A 453 -45.47 -7.65 18.29
N TYR A 454 -45.44 -6.42 17.79
CA TYR A 454 -44.23 -5.75 17.36
C TYR A 454 -44.39 -4.23 17.37
N SER A 455 -43.29 -3.50 17.17
CA SER A 455 -43.31 -2.05 17.03
C SER A 455 -44.01 -1.58 15.74
N ASP A 456 -44.63 -0.40 15.76
CA ASP A 456 -45.38 0.12 14.60
C ASP A 456 -44.91 1.52 14.15
N PRO A 457 -44.35 1.66 12.93
CA PRO A 457 -43.91 0.58 12.05
C PRO A 457 -42.75 -0.22 12.65
N LYS A 458 -42.47 -1.43 12.14
CA LYS A 458 -41.29 -2.21 12.56
C LYS A 458 -39.96 -1.57 12.15
N ASN A 459 -39.96 -0.78 11.08
CA ASN A 459 -38.76 -0.13 10.57
C ASN A 459 -39.10 1.30 10.16
N ASN A 460 -38.57 2.25 10.93
CA ASN A 460 -38.63 3.68 10.71
C ASN A 460 -37.21 4.25 10.51
N SER A 461 -36.30 3.48 9.91
CA SER A 461 -34.92 3.90 9.74
C SER A 461 -34.77 4.97 8.66
N HIS A 462 -33.89 5.93 8.90
CA HIS A 462 -33.46 6.92 7.90
C HIS A 462 -32.57 6.30 6.81
N LEU A 463 -32.13 5.04 7.00
CA LEU A 463 -31.28 4.30 6.07
C LEU A 463 -32.11 3.47 5.06
N PRO A 464 -31.50 3.04 3.95
CA PRO A 464 -32.12 2.10 3.02
C PRO A 464 -32.53 0.78 3.70
N PRO A 465 -33.59 0.11 3.22
CA PRO A 465 -34.40 0.50 2.05
C PRO A 465 -35.50 1.52 2.36
N VAL A 466 -35.83 1.76 3.64
CA VAL A 466 -36.99 2.59 4.02
C VAL A 466 -36.76 4.08 3.73
N ASN A 467 -35.54 4.58 4.02
CA ASN A 467 -35.19 6.00 3.86
C ASN A 467 -36.22 6.94 4.52
N SER A 468 -36.68 6.60 5.73
CA SER A 468 -37.72 7.34 6.43
C SER A 468 -37.31 8.79 6.68
N ALA A 469 -38.27 9.71 6.57
CA ALA A 469 -38.11 11.08 7.04
C ALA A 469 -38.01 11.14 8.58
N GLY A 470 -38.42 10.07 9.27
CA GLY A 470 -38.57 9.97 10.71
C GLY A 470 -40.00 10.27 11.12
N ILE A 471 -40.34 9.95 12.37
CA ILE A 471 -41.68 10.16 12.93
C ILE A 471 -41.55 11.00 14.18
N SER A 472 -42.47 11.95 14.36
CA SER A 472 -42.56 12.75 15.58
C SER A 472 -42.83 11.85 16.79
N SER A 473 -41.99 11.98 17.83
CA SER A 473 -42.07 11.21 19.06
C SER A 473 -43.30 11.55 19.89
N THR A 474 -43.85 12.75 19.75
CA THR A 474 -45.12 13.16 20.39
C THR A 474 -46.34 12.51 19.75
N THR A 475 -46.23 12.04 18.51
CA THR A 475 -47.30 11.33 17.79
C THR A 475 -47.12 9.81 17.85
N ASN A 476 -45.89 9.32 17.66
CA ASN A 476 -45.55 7.90 17.70
C ASN A 476 -44.05 7.71 18.04
N GLY A 477 -43.71 7.85 19.33
CA GLY A 477 -42.35 7.71 19.88
C GLY A 477 -41.87 6.27 20.03
N HIS A 478 -41.98 5.47 18.96
CA HIS A 478 -41.63 4.05 18.93
C HIS A 478 -42.52 3.19 19.85
N ILE A 479 -43.71 2.81 19.37
CA ILE A 479 -44.74 2.14 20.19
C ILE A 479 -44.70 0.61 20.08
N TRP A 480 -44.71 -0.11 21.21
CA TRP A 480 -44.94 -1.56 21.28
C TRP A 480 -45.66 -2.01 22.57
N GLY A 481 -46.14 -3.25 22.57
CA GLY A 481 -46.76 -3.92 23.72
C GLY A 481 -48.25 -3.59 23.95
N ILE A 482 -48.95 -2.96 23.00
CA ILE A 482 -50.39 -2.64 23.15
C ILE A 482 -51.24 -3.92 23.25
N GLY A 483 -52.02 -4.04 24.32
CA GLY A 483 -52.93 -5.17 24.52
C GLY A 483 -52.29 -6.45 25.06
N GLY A 484 -50.98 -6.45 25.36
CA GLY A 484 -50.35 -7.52 26.14
C GLY A 484 -50.77 -7.48 27.61
N THR A 485 -50.74 -8.62 28.31
CA THR A 485 -51.28 -8.74 29.68
C THR A 485 -50.42 -9.54 30.67
N GLY A 486 -49.20 -9.95 30.29
CA GLY A 486 -48.33 -10.79 31.11
C GLY A 486 -47.03 -10.12 31.59
N THR A 487 -46.14 -10.92 32.17
CA THR A 487 -44.78 -10.55 32.58
C THR A 487 -43.70 -11.18 31.68
N SER A 488 -44.13 -11.79 30.57
CA SER A 488 -43.25 -12.41 29.58
C SER A 488 -43.96 -12.54 28.23
N GLY A 489 -43.16 -12.74 27.17
CA GLY A 489 -43.61 -12.88 25.79
C GLY A 489 -44.05 -11.55 25.15
N GLN A 490 -43.80 -10.42 25.81
CA GLN A 490 -43.98 -9.10 25.20
C GLN A 490 -42.86 -8.83 24.19
N PHE A 491 -43.07 -7.87 23.28
CA PHE A 491 -42.08 -7.55 22.25
C PHE A 491 -40.71 -7.14 22.82
N GLY A 492 -40.68 -6.39 23.93
CA GLY A 492 -39.42 -5.96 24.56
C GLY A 492 -38.85 -6.93 25.60
N ASP A 493 -39.49 -8.06 25.85
CA ASP A 493 -39.06 -9.07 26.85
C ASP A 493 -37.70 -9.66 26.48
N ASN A 494 -36.72 -9.44 27.36
CA ASN A 494 -35.30 -9.79 27.18
C ASN A 494 -34.70 -9.28 25.86
N ARG A 495 -35.15 -8.11 25.39
CA ARG A 495 -34.69 -7.45 24.16
C ARG A 495 -33.90 -6.19 24.47
N SER A 496 -33.09 -5.77 23.49
CA SER A 496 -32.38 -4.49 23.53
C SER A 496 -32.93 -3.60 22.41
N ILE A 497 -33.89 -2.75 22.74
CA ILE A 497 -34.64 -1.94 21.79
C ILE A 497 -34.05 -0.54 21.72
N ASP A 498 -33.70 -0.09 20.52
CA ASP A 498 -33.09 1.21 20.29
C ASP A 498 -34.07 2.21 19.69
N THR A 499 -34.01 3.45 20.15
CA THR A 499 -34.65 4.61 19.52
C THR A 499 -33.60 5.69 19.39
N TRP A 500 -33.47 6.30 18.22
CA TRP A 500 -32.45 7.32 18.03
C TRP A 500 -32.94 8.55 17.30
N THR A 501 -32.19 9.62 17.47
CA THR A 501 -32.36 10.89 16.75
C THR A 501 -31.03 11.62 16.68
N PHE A 502 -30.95 12.63 15.83
CA PHE A 502 -29.74 13.39 15.56
C PHE A 502 -30.08 14.76 14.99
N VAL A 503 -29.13 15.68 15.07
CA VAL A 503 -29.21 17.00 14.45
C VAL A 503 -28.70 16.89 13.02
N LYS A 504 -29.49 17.36 12.05
CA LYS A 504 -29.03 17.51 10.66
C LYS A 504 -28.38 18.88 10.49
N GLY A 505 -27.11 18.89 10.11
CA GLY A 505 -26.41 20.13 9.76
C GLY A 505 -26.88 20.70 8.42
N ASN A 506 -26.38 21.87 8.06
CA ASN A 506 -26.67 22.44 6.75
C ASN A 506 -26.09 21.56 5.65
N ALA A 507 -26.91 21.25 4.65
CA ALA A 507 -26.44 20.52 3.48
C ALA A 507 -25.64 21.46 2.58
N THR A 508 -24.43 21.05 2.22
CA THR A 508 -23.60 21.76 1.25
C THR A 508 -23.73 21.08 -0.10
N MET A 509 -24.17 21.86 -1.08
CA MET A 509 -24.43 21.41 -2.44
C MET A 509 -23.38 22.00 -3.37
N VAL A 510 -22.76 21.14 -4.17
CA VAL A 510 -21.86 21.53 -5.25
C VAL A 510 -22.39 20.94 -6.55
N THR A 511 -22.76 21.82 -7.48
CA THR A 511 -22.96 21.45 -8.87
C THR A 511 -21.59 21.42 -9.55
N THR A 512 -21.25 20.27 -10.09
CA THR A 512 -20.00 20.03 -10.81
C THR A 512 -20.32 19.25 -12.10
N ALA A 513 -19.32 19.03 -12.93
CA ALA A 513 -19.36 17.90 -13.85
C ALA A 513 -18.38 16.83 -13.37
N VAL A 514 -18.73 15.57 -13.59
CA VAL A 514 -17.83 14.44 -13.41
C VAL A 514 -17.45 13.94 -14.79
N THR A 515 -16.18 14.09 -15.14
CA THR A 515 -15.64 13.61 -16.42
C THR A 515 -15.12 12.19 -16.24
N VAL A 516 -15.63 11.27 -17.04
CA VAL A 516 -15.15 9.88 -17.13
C VAL A 516 -14.35 9.74 -18.43
N LYS A 517 -13.01 9.65 -18.32
CA LYS A 517 -12.13 9.50 -19.51
C LYS A 517 -11.71 8.04 -19.69
N THR A 518 -11.85 7.56 -20.93
CA THR A 518 -11.32 6.26 -21.39
C THR A 518 -10.56 6.46 -22.69
N ALA A 519 -9.27 6.13 -22.73
CA ALA A 519 -8.39 6.25 -23.88
C ALA A 519 -7.53 4.99 -24.01
N ASP A 520 -7.67 4.27 -25.12
CA ASP A 520 -6.88 3.08 -25.47
C ASP A 520 -5.56 3.50 -26.15
N LEU A 521 -4.47 3.53 -25.38
CA LEU A 521 -3.17 4.03 -25.83
C LEU A 521 -2.26 2.88 -26.23
N LYS A 522 -1.78 2.88 -27.48
CA LYS A 522 -1.00 1.75 -28.00
C LYS A 522 0.23 2.13 -28.80
N VAL A 523 1.23 1.25 -28.78
CA VAL A 523 2.37 1.32 -29.71
C VAL A 523 2.10 0.40 -30.90
N THR A 524 1.75 1.01 -32.05
CA THR A 524 1.35 0.28 -33.25
C THR A 524 2.54 -0.26 -34.05
N GLU A 525 3.70 0.41 -34.01
CA GLU A 525 4.84 0.06 -34.85
C GLU A 525 6.19 0.42 -34.21
N ILE A 526 7.20 -0.44 -34.39
CA ILE A 526 8.63 -0.16 -34.20
C ILE A 526 9.40 -0.86 -35.32
N THR A 527 9.83 -0.10 -36.33
CA THR A 527 10.46 -0.64 -37.54
C THR A 527 11.83 0.00 -37.79
N PRO A 528 12.92 -0.79 -37.86
CA PRO A 528 14.24 -0.29 -38.21
C PRO A 528 14.39 -0.17 -39.74
N ASN A 529 15.22 0.76 -40.20
CA ASN A 529 15.58 0.86 -41.62
C ASN A 529 16.58 -0.22 -42.10
N LYS A 530 17.24 -0.91 -41.17
CA LYS A 530 18.22 -1.98 -41.42
C LYS A 530 17.99 -3.14 -40.45
N THR A 531 18.18 -4.37 -40.91
CA THR A 531 18.13 -5.59 -40.08
C THR A 531 19.51 -6.17 -39.77
N THR A 532 20.58 -5.61 -40.35
CA THR A 532 21.97 -5.99 -40.06
C THR A 532 22.83 -4.73 -40.03
N VAL A 533 23.67 -4.61 -39.00
CA VAL A 533 24.50 -3.42 -38.76
C VAL A 533 25.90 -3.78 -38.25
N ALA A 534 26.87 -2.91 -38.51
CA ALA A 534 28.25 -2.97 -38.00
C ALA A 534 28.62 -1.67 -37.25
N THR A 535 29.76 -1.66 -36.57
CA THR A 535 30.22 -0.46 -35.84
C THR A 535 30.38 0.72 -36.80
N GLY A 536 29.87 1.89 -36.40
CA GLY A 536 29.84 3.11 -37.19
C GLY A 536 28.55 3.31 -38.00
N ASP A 537 27.71 2.28 -38.16
CA ASP A 537 26.43 2.43 -38.85
C ASP A 537 25.47 3.38 -38.13
N ASN A 538 24.73 4.17 -38.92
CA ASN A 538 23.52 4.83 -38.46
C ASN A 538 22.31 3.92 -38.69
N LEU A 539 21.53 3.74 -37.63
CA LEU A 539 20.30 2.95 -37.57
C LEU A 539 19.14 3.89 -37.24
N VAL A 540 18.06 3.81 -38.02
CA VAL A 540 16.88 4.66 -37.89
C VAL A 540 15.69 3.79 -37.53
N TYR A 541 15.02 4.11 -36.43
CA TYR A 541 13.77 3.48 -36.00
C TYR A 541 12.58 4.40 -36.27
N THR A 542 11.56 3.88 -36.93
CA THR A 542 10.23 4.50 -37.03
C THR A 542 9.33 3.89 -35.96
N VAL A 543 8.83 4.71 -35.03
CA VAL A 543 7.95 4.30 -33.93
C VAL A 543 6.60 5.00 -34.08
N LYS A 544 5.48 4.26 -34.03
CA LYS A 544 4.14 4.83 -34.09
C LYS A 544 3.36 4.58 -32.81
N VAL A 545 2.64 5.60 -32.36
CA VAL A 545 1.85 5.60 -31.13
C VAL A 545 0.46 6.12 -31.45
N LYS A 546 -0.58 5.44 -30.98
CA LYS A 546 -1.97 5.74 -31.30
C LYS A 546 -2.84 5.80 -30.05
N ASN A 547 -3.84 6.68 -30.05
CA ASN A 547 -4.99 6.62 -29.14
C ASN A 547 -6.23 6.14 -29.93
N GLU A 548 -6.79 4.98 -29.60
CA GLU A 548 -8.03 4.48 -30.23
C GLU A 548 -9.31 5.04 -29.59
N GLY A 549 -9.17 5.81 -28.52
CA GLY A 549 -10.26 6.51 -27.86
C GLY A 549 -11.04 5.64 -26.87
N PRO A 550 -12.31 6.00 -26.58
CA PRO A 550 -13.08 7.08 -27.19
C PRO A 550 -12.71 8.50 -26.73
N SER A 551 -11.89 8.67 -25.69
CA SER A 551 -11.51 9.99 -25.14
C SER A 551 -10.13 10.42 -25.61
N ASP A 552 -9.88 11.73 -25.57
CA ASP A 552 -8.54 12.29 -25.74
C ASP A 552 -7.66 11.96 -24.53
N ALA A 553 -6.36 11.76 -24.78
CA ALA A 553 -5.34 11.58 -23.75
C ALA A 553 -4.40 12.79 -23.76
N GLU A 554 -4.37 13.54 -22.66
CA GLU A 554 -3.54 14.74 -22.50
C GLU A 554 -2.39 14.43 -21.53
N GLY A 555 -1.16 14.77 -21.92
CA GLY A 555 0.05 14.55 -21.12
C GLY A 555 0.43 13.09 -20.89
N ALA A 556 0.08 12.18 -21.81
CA ALA A 556 0.41 10.76 -21.73
C ALA A 556 1.93 10.52 -21.80
N PRO A 557 2.58 9.95 -20.77
CA PRO A 557 4.02 9.70 -20.78
C PRO A 557 4.40 8.62 -21.81
N PHE A 558 5.35 8.94 -22.68
CA PHE A 558 5.90 8.00 -23.66
C PHE A 558 7.38 7.75 -23.40
N THR A 559 7.83 6.52 -23.62
CA THR A 559 9.25 6.13 -23.50
C THR A 559 9.72 5.28 -24.67
N PHE A 560 10.98 5.44 -25.09
CA PHE A 560 11.68 4.57 -26.03
C PHE A 560 13.07 4.21 -25.49
N THR A 561 13.33 2.92 -25.24
CA THR A 561 14.57 2.43 -24.63
C THR A 561 15.46 1.75 -25.66
N ILE A 562 16.74 2.10 -25.66
CA ILE A 562 17.78 1.51 -26.54
C ILE A 562 18.84 0.74 -25.72
N PRO A 563 19.46 -0.31 -26.27
CA PRO A 563 20.48 -1.08 -25.56
C PRO A 563 21.82 -0.34 -25.51
N ALA A 564 22.72 -0.80 -24.63
CA ALA A 564 24.09 -0.30 -24.59
C ALA A 564 24.81 -0.49 -25.94
N GLY A 565 25.67 0.47 -26.27
CA GLY A 565 26.38 0.50 -27.55
C GLY A 565 25.68 1.23 -28.69
N LEU A 566 24.45 1.72 -28.46
CA LEU A 566 23.76 2.65 -29.36
C LEU A 566 23.84 4.07 -28.78
N THR A 567 24.29 5.02 -29.59
CA THR A 567 24.37 6.44 -29.18
C THR A 567 23.35 7.29 -29.93
N PRO A 568 22.61 8.19 -29.26
CA PRO A 568 21.67 9.12 -29.91
C PRO A 568 22.34 9.97 -30.98
N GLN A 569 21.65 10.20 -32.10
CA GLN A 569 22.10 11.13 -33.15
C GLN A 569 21.05 12.21 -33.43
N ASN A 570 19.85 11.80 -33.82
CA ASN A 570 18.79 12.72 -34.21
C ASN A 570 17.42 12.14 -33.86
N ILE A 571 16.45 13.01 -33.59
CA ILE A 571 15.08 12.63 -33.32
C ILE A 571 14.11 13.57 -34.04
N GLN A 572 13.07 13.01 -34.64
CA GLN A 572 12.03 13.77 -35.32
C GLN A 572 10.66 13.31 -34.84
N PHE A 573 9.84 14.26 -34.43
CA PHE A 573 8.43 14.06 -34.11
C PHE A 573 7.55 14.50 -35.29
N GLN A 574 6.56 13.67 -35.63
CA GLN A 574 5.52 13.98 -36.60
C GLN A 574 4.16 13.72 -35.97
N GLY A 575 3.44 14.79 -35.64
CA GLY A 575 2.09 14.72 -35.05
C GLY A 575 0.99 14.30 -36.02
N ASN A 576 1.30 14.08 -37.30
CA ASN A 576 0.36 13.70 -38.37
C ASN A 576 -0.93 14.55 -38.41
N ASN A 577 -0.83 15.84 -38.12
CA ASN A 577 -1.93 16.82 -38.03
C ASN A 577 -2.99 16.55 -36.95
N CYS A 578 -2.71 15.69 -35.96
CA CYS A 578 -3.63 15.42 -34.84
C CYS A 578 -2.97 15.53 -33.46
N GLY A 579 -1.76 14.98 -33.29
CA GLY A 579 -1.12 14.86 -31.98
C GLY A 579 0.00 15.88 -31.79
N THR A 580 0.34 16.17 -30.53
CA THR A 580 1.42 17.12 -30.18
C THR A 580 2.25 16.59 -29.01
N GLU A 581 3.48 17.08 -28.91
CA GLU A 581 4.31 16.90 -27.71
C GLU A 581 4.00 18.04 -26.74
N GLU A 582 3.49 17.71 -25.55
CA GLU A 582 3.45 18.64 -24.42
C GLU A 582 4.89 18.88 -23.91
N ILE A 583 5.66 17.79 -23.80
CA ILE A 583 7.10 17.82 -23.49
C ILE A 583 7.82 17.08 -24.62
N PRO A 584 8.77 17.72 -25.32
CA PRO A 584 9.54 17.08 -26.38
C PRO A 584 10.33 15.86 -25.89
N LEU A 585 10.49 14.89 -26.78
CA LEU A 585 11.27 13.68 -26.51
C LEU A 585 12.76 14.00 -26.26
N SER A 586 13.26 13.58 -25.09
CA SER A 586 14.63 13.82 -24.63
C SER A 586 15.30 12.53 -24.17
N TYR A 587 16.62 12.41 -24.36
CA TYR A 587 17.39 11.21 -24.02
C TYR A 587 18.13 11.35 -22.69
N ASP A 588 18.01 10.32 -21.84
CA ASP A 588 18.80 10.16 -20.63
C ASP A 588 19.88 9.08 -20.82
N PRO A 589 21.18 9.44 -20.81
CA PRO A 589 22.28 8.48 -20.96
C PRO A 589 22.44 7.52 -19.77
N ALA A 590 21.93 7.86 -18.58
CA ALA A 590 22.04 6.97 -17.42
C ALA A 590 21.10 5.76 -17.55
N THR A 591 19.89 6.00 -18.06
CA THR A 591 18.84 4.99 -18.22
C THR A 591 18.76 4.42 -19.65
N HIS A 592 19.50 5.00 -20.61
CA HIS A 592 19.44 4.69 -22.04
C HIS A 592 18.02 4.81 -22.63
N GLN A 593 17.24 5.75 -22.10
CA GLN A 593 15.83 5.91 -22.42
C GLN A 593 15.56 7.31 -22.98
N TYR A 594 14.70 7.38 -23.99
CA TYR A 594 14.06 8.61 -24.43
C TYR A 594 12.70 8.74 -23.74
N SER A 595 12.35 9.93 -23.25
CA SER A 595 11.04 10.20 -22.61
C SER A 595 10.39 11.50 -23.11
N SER A 596 9.07 11.47 -23.36
CA SER A 596 8.23 12.63 -23.74
C SER A 596 6.86 12.59 -23.04
N ARG A 597 6.07 13.65 -23.24
CA ARG A 597 4.64 13.67 -22.89
C ARG A 597 3.81 14.06 -24.11
N LEU A 598 2.82 13.25 -24.43
CA LEU A 598 2.01 13.36 -25.64
C LEU A 598 0.59 13.82 -25.34
N ASN A 599 0.07 14.73 -26.17
CA ASN A 599 -1.36 14.98 -26.30
C ASN A 599 -1.86 14.25 -27.54
N LEU A 600 -2.70 13.24 -27.33
CA LEU A 600 -3.25 12.35 -28.36
C LEU A 600 -4.79 12.44 -28.34
N PRO A 601 -5.40 13.22 -29.25
CA PRO A 601 -6.83 13.18 -29.45
C PRO A 601 -7.33 11.79 -29.85
N ASN A 602 -8.61 11.50 -29.61
CA ASN A 602 -9.25 10.26 -30.02
C ASN A 602 -9.01 9.98 -31.52
N GLY A 603 -8.51 8.79 -31.82
CA GLY A 603 -8.22 8.31 -33.17
C GLY A 603 -6.87 8.76 -33.73
N CYS A 604 -6.10 9.59 -33.00
CA CYS A 604 -4.83 10.12 -33.46
C CYS A 604 -3.72 9.07 -33.44
N GLU A 605 -2.89 9.03 -34.48
CA GLU A 605 -1.65 8.26 -34.54
C GLU A 605 -0.48 9.18 -34.92
N ILE A 606 0.57 9.21 -34.10
CA ILE A 606 1.79 10.00 -34.30
C ILE A 606 2.97 9.11 -34.69
N THR A 607 4.03 9.73 -35.20
CA THR A 607 5.26 9.03 -35.59
C THR A 607 6.49 9.69 -34.98
N TYR A 608 7.34 8.90 -34.34
CA TYR A 608 8.72 9.26 -34.01
C TYR A 608 9.69 8.60 -34.99
N THR A 609 10.71 9.35 -35.41
CA THR A 609 11.87 8.83 -36.15
C THR A 609 13.12 9.04 -35.31
N VAL A 610 13.69 7.95 -34.78
CA VAL A 610 14.86 7.98 -33.88
C VAL A 610 16.08 7.45 -34.61
N THR A 611 17.11 8.27 -34.75
CA THR A 611 18.39 7.90 -35.36
C THR A 611 19.44 7.67 -34.27
N VAL A 612 20.08 6.51 -34.30
CA VAL A 612 21.18 6.12 -33.40
C VAL A 612 22.41 5.67 -34.19
N ASN A 613 23.59 5.80 -33.60
CA ASN A 613 24.85 5.29 -34.14
C ASN A 613 25.33 4.07 -33.35
N ILE A 614 25.79 3.04 -34.06
CA ILE A 614 26.33 1.80 -33.48
C ILE A 614 27.80 1.99 -33.10
N THR A 615 28.13 1.76 -31.83
CA THR A 615 29.50 1.89 -31.32
C THR A 615 30.18 0.52 -31.12
N GLY A 616 31.48 0.53 -30.85
CA GLY A 616 32.25 -0.70 -30.58
C GLY A 616 31.90 -1.40 -29.27
N SER A 617 31.09 -0.78 -28.40
CA SER A 617 30.61 -1.37 -27.16
C SER A 617 29.26 -2.08 -27.29
N ALA A 618 28.69 -2.17 -28.49
CA ALA A 618 27.50 -2.97 -28.73
C ALA A 618 27.82 -4.47 -28.59
N THR A 619 26.88 -5.23 -28.02
CA THR A 619 27.04 -6.68 -27.84
C THR A 619 26.67 -7.41 -29.15
N PRO A 620 27.51 -8.33 -29.68
CA PRO A 620 27.16 -9.16 -30.84
C PRO A 620 25.83 -9.91 -30.64
N GLY A 621 25.00 -9.94 -31.67
CA GLY A 621 23.66 -10.54 -31.63
C GLY A 621 22.53 -9.55 -31.94
N ASN A 622 21.31 -9.88 -31.54
CA ASN A 622 20.14 -9.04 -31.83
C ASN A 622 20.05 -7.86 -30.85
N LEU A 623 19.97 -6.65 -31.40
CA LEU A 623 19.75 -5.43 -30.64
C LEU A 623 18.26 -5.30 -30.29
N GLN A 624 17.95 -5.23 -28.99
CA GLN A 624 16.59 -5.09 -28.49
C GLN A 624 16.27 -3.64 -28.12
N VAL A 625 15.23 -3.09 -28.73
CA VAL A 625 14.63 -1.79 -28.34
C VAL A 625 13.19 -1.98 -27.90
N GLN A 626 12.67 -1.04 -27.12
CA GLN A 626 11.30 -1.06 -26.60
C GLN A 626 10.69 0.34 -26.66
N ALA A 627 9.42 0.45 -27.04
CA ALA A 627 8.63 1.66 -26.83
C ALA A 627 7.43 1.36 -25.94
N ALA A 628 7.05 2.32 -25.11
CA ALA A 628 5.92 2.20 -24.20
C ALA A 628 5.15 3.54 -24.06
N ILE A 629 3.83 3.46 -23.89
CA ILE A 629 2.94 4.61 -23.65
C ILE A 629 2.09 4.37 -22.40
N LEU A 630 2.06 5.34 -21.48
CA LEU A 630 1.35 5.25 -20.21
C LEU A 630 0.12 6.17 -20.20
N ARG A 631 -0.99 5.71 -19.63
CA ARG A 631 -2.19 6.52 -19.41
C ARG A 631 -1.92 7.69 -18.44
N PRO A 632 -2.57 8.86 -18.62
CA PRO A 632 -2.59 9.92 -17.62
C PRO A 632 -3.38 9.54 -16.35
N ASN A 633 -3.24 10.35 -15.29
CA ASN A 633 -4.01 10.20 -14.06
C ASN A 633 -5.52 10.25 -14.34
N ASP A 634 -6.28 9.35 -13.68
CA ASP A 634 -7.74 9.27 -13.77
C ASP A 634 -8.27 9.14 -15.21
N VAL A 635 -7.45 8.64 -16.14
CA VAL A 635 -7.86 8.14 -17.45
C VAL A 635 -7.84 6.63 -17.41
N THR A 636 -8.85 5.98 -17.98
CA THR A 636 -8.92 4.52 -18.11
C THR A 636 -8.33 4.10 -19.44
N ASP A 637 -7.23 3.35 -19.41
CA ASP A 637 -6.80 2.51 -20.52
C ASP A 637 -7.40 1.10 -20.36
N PRO A 638 -8.17 0.58 -21.34
CA PRO A 638 -8.85 -0.70 -21.23
C PRO A 638 -7.94 -1.91 -20.97
N ASP A 639 -6.69 -1.88 -21.46
CA ASP A 639 -5.75 -2.99 -21.31
C ASP A 639 -4.47 -2.64 -20.51
N ALA A 640 -4.30 -1.38 -20.12
CA ALA A 640 -3.23 -0.91 -19.23
C ALA A 640 -3.70 0.02 -18.10
N THR A 641 -4.74 -0.38 -17.34
CA THR A 641 -5.11 0.29 -16.08
C THR A 641 -5.08 -0.65 -14.89
N ASN A 642 -4.25 -0.32 -13.90
CA ASN A 642 -4.22 -1.01 -12.62
C ASN A 642 -5.53 -0.78 -11.83
N GLN A 643 -6.15 -1.86 -11.37
CA GLN A 643 -7.45 -1.81 -10.69
C GLN A 643 -7.37 -1.38 -9.21
N SER A 644 -6.17 -1.28 -8.64
CA SER A 644 -5.96 -0.90 -7.23
C SER A 644 -6.13 0.61 -7.04
N PRO A 645 -7.06 1.07 -6.18
CA PRO A 645 -7.20 2.50 -5.91
C PRO A 645 -5.98 3.14 -5.24
N ALA A 646 -5.09 2.35 -4.64
CA ALA A 646 -3.92 2.89 -3.95
C ALA A 646 -2.73 3.21 -4.89
N ILE A 647 -2.78 2.79 -6.15
CA ILE A 647 -1.63 2.86 -7.05
C ILE A 647 -1.91 3.80 -8.22
N PRO A 648 -1.27 4.99 -8.29
CA PRO A 648 -1.33 5.85 -9.47
C PRO A 648 -0.54 5.25 -10.65
N PRO A 649 -0.72 5.73 -11.89
CA PRO A 649 0.07 5.27 -13.03
C PRO A 649 1.56 5.53 -12.79
N THR A 650 2.38 4.47 -12.84
CA THR A 650 3.83 4.52 -12.54
C THR A 650 4.68 4.27 -13.78
N ASN A 651 4.49 3.13 -14.45
CA ASN A 651 5.06 2.78 -15.75
C ASN A 651 4.13 1.82 -16.49
N ALA A 652 4.30 1.72 -17.81
CA ALA A 652 3.44 0.91 -18.65
C ALA A 652 3.54 -0.58 -18.31
N GLU A 653 4.74 -1.09 -17.99
CA GLU A 653 4.95 -2.50 -17.65
C GLU A 653 4.08 -2.91 -16.45
N TYR A 654 4.09 -2.10 -15.40
CA TYR A 654 3.37 -2.36 -14.17
C TYR A 654 1.85 -2.28 -14.37
N GLU A 655 1.37 -1.29 -15.12
CA GLU A 655 -0.05 -1.18 -15.47
C GLU A 655 -0.50 -2.37 -16.33
N CYS A 656 0.28 -2.74 -17.35
CA CYS A 656 0.02 -3.90 -18.22
C CYS A 656 -0.07 -5.21 -17.42
N THR A 657 0.88 -5.48 -16.52
CA THR A 657 0.92 -6.76 -15.78
C THR A 657 -0.12 -6.83 -14.66
N HIS A 658 -0.62 -5.69 -14.18
CA HIS A 658 -1.58 -5.60 -13.07
C HIS A 658 -2.94 -5.01 -13.48
N ASN A 659 -3.30 -5.13 -14.76
CA ASN A 659 -4.56 -4.60 -15.27
C ASN A 659 -5.80 -5.31 -14.71
N GLY A 660 -5.64 -6.50 -14.11
CA GLY A 660 -6.70 -7.27 -13.47
C GLY A 660 -7.77 -7.85 -14.42
N LEU A 661 -7.69 -7.59 -15.73
CA LEU A 661 -8.70 -7.95 -16.73
C LEU A 661 -8.22 -9.06 -17.68
N GLY A 662 -6.91 -9.35 -17.72
CA GLY A 662 -6.31 -10.29 -18.68
C GLY A 662 -6.22 -9.71 -20.09
N GLY A 663 -5.59 -10.42 -21.03
CA GLY A 663 -5.39 -9.96 -22.41
C GLY A 663 -3.95 -9.56 -22.73
N VAL A 664 -3.69 -9.17 -23.98
CA VAL A 664 -2.38 -8.71 -24.45
C VAL A 664 -2.37 -7.19 -24.37
N CYS A 665 -1.59 -6.64 -23.44
CA CYS A 665 -1.38 -5.21 -23.34
C CYS A 665 -0.77 -4.64 -24.62
N ASN A 666 -1.34 -3.57 -25.15
CA ASN A 666 -0.93 -2.99 -26.43
C ASN A 666 -0.02 -1.74 -26.28
N ASN A 667 0.12 -1.26 -25.04
CA ASN A 667 0.90 -0.09 -24.66
C ASN A 667 2.41 -0.27 -24.82
N ILE A 668 2.91 -1.51 -24.94
CA ILE A 668 4.35 -1.83 -25.01
C ILE A 668 4.63 -2.63 -26.26
N ARG A 669 5.67 -2.25 -27.01
CA ARG A 669 6.16 -3.01 -28.15
C ARG A 669 7.68 -3.12 -28.11
N ASN A 670 8.20 -4.30 -28.46
CA ASN A 670 9.63 -4.57 -28.58
C ASN A 670 10.01 -4.77 -30.05
N ASN A 671 11.23 -4.43 -30.43
CA ASN A 671 11.85 -4.86 -31.67
C ASN A 671 13.24 -5.46 -31.38
N ASN A 672 13.48 -6.68 -31.87
CA ASN A 672 14.73 -7.42 -31.69
C ASN A 672 15.24 -8.03 -33.00
N THR A 673 14.91 -7.41 -34.15
CA THR A 673 15.20 -7.97 -35.47
C THR A 673 16.51 -7.48 -36.09
N VAL A 674 17.19 -6.53 -35.44
CA VAL A 674 18.44 -5.97 -35.94
C VAL A 674 19.62 -6.76 -35.39
N GLY A 675 20.33 -7.50 -36.26
CA GLY A 675 21.55 -8.22 -35.91
C GLY A 675 22.80 -7.33 -36.00
N PHE A 676 23.60 -7.31 -34.94
CA PHE A 676 24.92 -6.67 -34.91
C PHE A 676 26.04 -7.71 -34.97
N SER A 677 27.02 -7.49 -35.87
CA SER A 677 28.24 -8.28 -35.96
C SER A 677 29.47 -7.40 -35.73
N ALA A 678 30.33 -7.78 -34.78
CA ALA A 678 31.62 -7.12 -34.57
C ALA A 678 32.59 -7.40 -35.73
N ALA A 679 33.49 -6.46 -36.02
CA ALA A 679 34.54 -6.65 -37.03
C ALA A 679 35.56 -7.72 -36.57
N PRO A 680 36.09 -8.55 -37.50
CA PRO A 680 37.12 -9.52 -37.16
C PRO A 680 38.44 -8.81 -36.79
N VAL A 681 39.08 -9.27 -35.71
CA VAL A 681 40.41 -8.80 -35.31
C VAL A 681 41.46 -9.85 -35.70
N CYS A 682 42.48 -9.43 -36.43
CA CYS A 682 43.56 -10.30 -36.88
C CYS A 682 44.87 -9.95 -36.17
N THR A 683 45.70 -10.96 -35.95
CA THR A 683 46.93 -10.81 -35.16
C THR A 683 48.13 -11.44 -35.86
N GLU A 684 49.31 -10.92 -35.55
CA GLU A 684 50.59 -11.50 -35.95
C GLU A 684 51.46 -11.80 -34.71
N PRO A 685 52.13 -12.96 -34.66
CA PRO A 685 52.96 -13.33 -33.52
C PRO A 685 54.27 -12.54 -33.50
N VAL A 686 54.61 -12.01 -32.33
CA VAL A 686 55.92 -11.43 -32.02
C VAL A 686 56.72 -12.45 -31.23
N ASN A 687 57.86 -12.85 -31.78
CA ASN A 687 58.71 -13.88 -31.17
C ASN A 687 59.09 -13.53 -29.73
N GLY A 688 58.79 -14.44 -28.81
CA GLY A 688 59.19 -14.38 -27.41
C GLY A 688 60.17 -15.47 -27.01
N ALA A 689 60.44 -15.54 -25.71
CA ALA A 689 61.41 -16.46 -25.13
C ALA A 689 60.84 -17.86 -24.84
N ASN A 690 61.70 -18.87 -24.96
CA ASN A 690 61.45 -20.23 -24.50
C ASN A 690 61.93 -20.38 -23.04
N PHE A 691 61.35 -21.33 -22.31
CA PHE A 691 61.77 -21.70 -20.96
C PHE A 691 61.76 -23.23 -20.84
N ASN A 692 62.68 -23.78 -20.06
CA ASN A 692 62.77 -25.22 -19.83
C ASN A 692 63.61 -25.53 -18.59
N TRP A 693 63.02 -26.23 -17.62
CA TRP A 693 63.74 -26.77 -16.47
C TRP A 693 63.28 -28.17 -16.09
N SER A 694 64.15 -28.89 -15.39
CA SER A 694 63.85 -30.17 -14.78
C SER A 694 64.74 -30.37 -13.55
N TYR A 695 64.11 -30.49 -12.39
CA TYR A 695 64.77 -30.75 -11.11
C TYR A 695 64.16 -32.00 -10.46
N THR A 696 64.92 -32.61 -9.56
CA THR A 696 64.43 -33.57 -8.56
C THR A 696 64.20 -32.83 -7.24
N ALA A 697 63.37 -33.37 -6.35
CA ALA A 697 63.15 -32.79 -5.02
C ALA A 697 64.45 -32.53 -4.23
N ALA A 698 65.53 -33.28 -4.50
CA ALA A 698 66.82 -33.14 -3.81
C ALA A 698 67.72 -32.01 -4.37
N ASN A 699 67.49 -31.53 -5.59
CA ASN A 699 68.34 -30.54 -6.25
C ASN A 699 67.59 -29.32 -6.80
N ALA A 700 66.31 -29.14 -6.44
CA ALA A 700 65.57 -27.93 -6.74
C ALA A 700 66.23 -26.71 -6.03
N PRO A 701 66.45 -25.59 -6.73
CA PRO A 701 67.15 -24.42 -6.16
C PRO A 701 66.32 -23.69 -5.09
N SER A 702 65.00 -23.83 -5.14
CA SER A 702 64.03 -23.25 -4.21
C SER A 702 62.69 -24.00 -4.32
N ASN A 703 61.81 -23.80 -3.34
CA ASN A 703 60.41 -24.22 -3.41
C ASN A 703 59.51 -23.01 -3.13
N PRO A 704 58.80 -22.45 -4.14
CA PRO A 704 58.71 -22.92 -5.53
C PRO A 704 60.01 -22.71 -6.33
N VAL A 705 60.20 -23.49 -7.39
CA VAL A 705 61.19 -23.23 -8.45
C VAL A 705 60.78 -21.97 -9.19
N THR A 706 61.73 -21.10 -9.53
CA THR A 706 61.46 -19.87 -10.27
C THR A 706 62.38 -19.72 -11.47
N GLU A 707 61.84 -19.27 -12.60
CA GLU A 707 62.63 -18.86 -13.77
C GLU A 707 62.13 -17.51 -14.27
N THR A 708 63.07 -16.59 -14.51
CA THR A 708 62.75 -15.26 -15.03
C THR A 708 63.15 -15.18 -16.49
N PHE A 709 62.21 -14.78 -17.33
CA PHE A 709 62.46 -14.51 -18.74
C PHE A 709 61.74 -13.26 -19.21
N THR A 710 62.31 -12.61 -20.23
CA THR A 710 61.77 -11.39 -20.81
C THR A 710 60.95 -11.72 -22.06
N GLN A 711 59.77 -11.11 -22.17
CA GLN A 711 58.84 -11.27 -23.28
C GLN A 711 58.64 -9.92 -24.02
N PRO A 712 58.31 -9.93 -25.32
CA PRO A 712 58.22 -8.72 -26.12
C PRO A 712 57.07 -7.80 -25.68
N ALA A 713 57.20 -6.52 -26.01
CA ALA A 713 56.10 -5.56 -25.94
C ALA A 713 55.13 -5.83 -27.10
N THR A 714 53.83 -5.91 -26.82
CA THR A 714 52.81 -6.20 -27.86
C THR A 714 51.49 -5.51 -27.60
N ASN A 715 50.76 -5.14 -28.66
CA ASN A 715 49.55 -4.31 -28.57
C ASN A 715 48.23 -5.10 -28.58
N TYR A 716 48.28 -6.42 -28.70
CA TYR A 716 47.09 -7.29 -28.67
C TYR A 716 47.15 -8.39 -27.59
N GLY A 717 48.19 -8.37 -26.75
CA GLY A 717 48.34 -9.33 -25.64
C GLY A 717 49.41 -10.38 -25.88
N PHE A 718 49.29 -11.52 -25.19
CA PHE A 718 50.37 -12.51 -25.04
C PHE A 718 49.82 -13.94 -24.92
N VAL A 719 50.59 -14.91 -25.40
CA VAL A 719 50.28 -16.34 -25.29
C VAL A 719 51.48 -17.07 -24.69
N LEU A 720 51.24 -17.88 -23.67
CA LEU A 720 52.18 -18.84 -23.11
C LEU A 720 51.74 -20.26 -23.43
N ASP A 721 52.55 -20.98 -24.18
CA ASP A 721 52.36 -22.40 -24.47
C ASP A 721 53.29 -23.23 -23.61
N ILE A 722 52.73 -24.16 -22.82
CA ILE A 722 53.46 -25.13 -22.00
C ILE A 722 53.39 -26.48 -22.73
N TYR A 723 54.55 -27.06 -23.00
CA TYR A 723 54.70 -28.34 -23.71
C TYR A 723 54.82 -29.51 -22.76
N GLY A 724 55.45 -29.33 -21.59
CA GLY A 724 55.50 -30.32 -20.54
C GLY A 724 55.31 -29.64 -19.19
N LEU A 725 54.50 -30.25 -18.33
CA LEU A 725 54.18 -29.75 -17.01
C LEU A 725 54.13 -30.93 -16.06
N ASP A 726 54.87 -30.87 -14.96
CA ASP A 726 54.89 -31.94 -13.97
C ASP A 726 53.72 -31.83 -12.97
N ASN A 727 53.62 -30.76 -12.18
CA ASN A 727 52.60 -30.69 -11.11
C ASN A 727 51.78 -29.39 -11.09
N SER A 728 52.43 -28.24 -11.24
CA SER A 728 51.83 -26.92 -11.01
C SER A 728 52.54 -25.84 -11.81
N PHE A 729 51.87 -24.69 -11.97
CA PHE A 729 52.57 -23.47 -12.32
C PHE A 729 51.82 -22.23 -11.83
N ASN A 730 52.54 -21.12 -11.70
CA ASN A 730 51.97 -19.77 -11.70
C ASN A 730 53.01 -18.84 -12.35
N MET A 731 52.68 -17.55 -12.49
CA MET A 731 53.67 -16.58 -12.94
C MET A 731 53.37 -15.18 -12.39
N ASN A 732 54.42 -14.43 -12.11
CA ASN A 732 54.34 -13.01 -11.81
C ASN A 732 54.76 -12.21 -13.05
N ILE A 733 53.86 -11.37 -13.57
CA ILE A 733 54.05 -10.61 -14.80
C ILE A 733 54.06 -9.13 -14.43
N ASN A 734 55.20 -8.47 -14.61
CA ASN A 734 55.41 -7.06 -14.25
C ASN A 734 54.99 -6.70 -12.81
N GLY A 735 55.09 -7.65 -11.87
CA GLY A 735 54.71 -7.45 -10.46
C GLY A 735 53.28 -7.88 -10.10
N THR A 736 52.45 -8.28 -11.07
CA THR A 736 51.12 -8.85 -10.82
C THR A 736 51.12 -10.38 -11.00
N PRO A 737 50.73 -11.18 -9.98
CA PRO A 737 50.59 -12.63 -10.12
C PRO A 737 49.43 -13.00 -11.06
N LEU A 738 49.58 -14.05 -11.87
CA LEU A 738 48.56 -14.54 -12.79
C LEU A 738 47.33 -15.06 -12.06
N ALA A 739 47.55 -15.90 -11.06
CA ALA A 739 46.52 -16.48 -10.21
C ALA A 739 46.77 -16.16 -8.73
N SER A 740 45.69 -16.07 -7.94
CA SER A 740 45.73 -15.77 -6.50
C SER A 740 46.47 -16.83 -5.66
N GLN A 741 46.59 -18.05 -6.18
CA GLN A 741 47.29 -19.18 -5.59
C GLN A 741 48.02 -19.94 -6.71
N GLU A 742 49.00 -20.79 -6.37
CA GLU A 742 49.62 -21.69 -7.36
C GLU A 742 48.55 -22.53 -8.05
N ILE A 743 48.65 -22.70 -9.38
CA ILE A 743 47.67 -23.49 -10.14
C ILE A 743 48.12 -24.96 -10.07
N GLU A 744 47.37 -25.76 -9.33
CA GLU A 744 47.69 -27.14 -9.00
C GLU A 744 46.92 -28.10 -9.92
N PHE A 745 47.66 -28.91 -10.69
CA PHE A 745 47.11 -29.96 -11.57
C PHE A 745 47.27 -31.37 -10.95
N GLN A 746 47.96 -31.45 -9.82
CA GLN A 746 48.21 -32.68 -9.08
C GLN A 746 47.57 -32.61 -7.69
N SER A 747 46.99 -33.72 -7.22
CA SER A 747 46.37 -33.79 -5.88
C SER A 747 47.35 -34.22 -4.78
N SER A 748 48.23 -35.16 -5.07
CA SER A 748 49.13 -35.76 -4.07
C SER A 748 50.31 -34.85 -3.77
N GLY A 749 50.53 -34.47 -2.51
CA GLY A 749 51.66 -33.63 -2.09
C GLY A 749 51.46 -32.12 -2.32
N THR A 750 50.25 -31.70 -2.68
CA THR A 750 49.85 -30.29 -2.91
C THR A 750 48.68 -29.92 -1.99
N SER A 751 48.12 -28.70 -2.12
CA SER A 751 46.86 -28.31 -1.46
C SER A 751 45.59 -28.90 -2.11
N GLY A 752 45.74 -29.74 -3.14
CA GLY A 752 44.65 -30.27 -3.96
C GLY A 752 44.48 -29.52 -5.29
N ILE A 753 43.93 -30.20 -6.29
CA ILE A 753 43.68 -29.64 -7.62
C ILE A 753 42.75 -28.42 -7.49
N ASN A 754 43.11 -27.32 -8.17
CA ASN A 754 42.34 -26.08 -8.15
C ASN A 754 42.09 -25.49 -9.54
N ILE A 755 42.30 -26.31 -10.58
CA ILE A 755 41.93 -26.05 -11.98
C ILE A 755 41.25 -27.27 -12.59
N ARG A 756 40.21 -27.05 -13.39
CA ARG A 756 39.45 -28.11 -14.07
C ARG A 756 38.98 -27.66 -15.44
N PHE A 757 38.56 -28.60 -16.28
CA PHE A 757 37.91 -28.26 -17.55
C PHE A 757 36.53 -27.65 -17.31
N ALA A 758 36.10 -26.77 -18.20
CA ALA A 758 34.78 -26.13 -18.10
C ALA A 758 33.60 -27.13 -18.18
N ASP A 759 33.84 -28.36 -18.63
CA ASP A 759 32.87 -29.47 -18.58
C ASP A 759 32.90 -30.28 -17.27
N GLY A 760 33.78 -29.91 -16.34
CA GLY A 760 33.93 -30.51 -15.01
C GLY A 760 35.04 -31.57 -14.91
N ASP A 761 35.66 -31.97 -16.02
CA ASP A 761 36.74 -32.97 -15.99
C ASP A 761 37.99 -32.43 -15.26
N GLU A 762 38.75 -33.33 -14.65
CA GLU A 762 39.98 -33.02 -13.90
C GLU A 762 41.12 -33.92 -14.38
N TYR A 763 42.34 -33.38 -14.34
CA TYR A 763 43.56 -34.18 -14.45
C TYR A 763 43.65 -35.15 -13.25
N GLU A 764 44.32 -36.29 -13.43
CA GLU A 764 44.35 -37.46 -12.52
C GLU A 764 43.04 -38.24 -12.36
N THR A 765 41.88 -37.58 -12.47
CA THR A 765 40.57 -38.24 -12.25
C THR A 765 39.93 -38.69 -13.56
N HIS A 766 39.76 -37.75 -14.49
CA HIS A 766 39.04 -37.96 -15.76
C HIS A 766 39.99 -37.96 -16.96
N THR A 767 41.12 -37.28 -16.80
CA THR A 767 42.19 -37.12 -17.77
C THR A 767 43.48 -37.69 -17.16
N PRO A 768 44.41 -38.26 -17.96
CA PRO A 768 45.71 -38.70 -17.43
C PRO A 768 46.41 -37.62 -16.61
N ASP A 769 47.28 -38.03 -15.70
CA ASP A 769 48.10 -37.13 -14.91
C ASP A 769 48.88 -36.19 -15.83
N VAL A 770 48.98 -34.91 -15.45
CA VAL A 770 49.55 -33.89 -16.35
C VAL A 770 51.01 -34.18 -16.71
N TRP A 771 51.79 -34.76 -15.78
CA TRP A 771 53.19 -35.17 -16.00
C TRP A 771 53.37 -36.36 -16.95
N GLN A 772 52.31 -37.12 -17.23
CA GLN A 772 52.35 -38.22 -18.20
C GLN A 772 52.07 -37.74 -19.63
N MET A 773 51.72 -36.46 -19.81
CA MET A 773 51.34 -35.90 -21.09
C MET A 773 52.39 -34.92 -21.64
N SER A 774 52.41 -34.82 -22.97
CA SER A 774 53.28 -33.89 -23.67
C SER A 774 52.56 -33.19 -24.82
N GLY A 775 52.89 -31.93 -25.00
CA GLY A 775 52.54 -31.10 -26.13
C GLY A 775 53.77 -30.74 -26.96
N ASN A 776 53.53 -29.98 -28.03
CA ASN A 776 54.57 -29.44 -28.91
C ASN A 776 54.17 -28.05 -29.42
N SER A 777 55.00 -27.44 -30.26
CA SER A 777 54.78 -26.08 -30.78
C SER A 777 53.50 -25.88 -31.59
N SER A 778 52.93 -26.95 -32.14
CA SER A 778 51.69 -26.91 -32.92
C SER A 778 50.46 -27.29 -32.08
N ALA A 779 50.65 -28.07 -31.02
CA ALA A 779 49.61 -28.53 -30.10
C ALA A 779 50.17 -28.58 -28.67
N PRO A 780 50.12 -27.47 -27.91
CA PRO A 780 50.67 -27.42 -26.56
C PRO A 780 49.81 -28.22 -25.58
N LEU A 781 50.37 -28.56 -24.43
CA LEU A 781 49.64 -29.26 -23.36
C LEU A 781 48.73 -28.29 -22.61
N ILE A 782 49.25 -27.11 -22.25
CA ILE A 782 48.50 -26.00 -21.65
C ILE A 782 48.79 -24.72 -22.44
N ARG A 783 47.78 -23.89 -22.64
CA ARG A 783 47.88 -22.56 -23.24
C ARG A 783 47.26 -21.51 -22.33
N VAL A 784 48.02 -20.47 -22.01
CA VAL A 784 47.55 -19.28 -21.31
C VAL A 784 47.48 -18.12 -22.32
N VAL A 785 46.36 -17.40 -22.34
CA VAL A 785 46.14 -16.24 -23.21
C VAL A 785 45.85 -15.03 -22.34
N ILE A 786 46.58 -13.94 -22.56
CA ILE A 786 46.34 -12.63 -21.94
C ILE A 786 45.79 -11.71 -23.04
N SER A 787 44.57 -11.21 -22.85
CA SER A 787 43.89 -10.33 -23.80
C SER A 787 44.47 -8.89 -23.78
N PRO A 788 44.13 -8.03 -24.77
CA PRO A 788 44.51 -6.62 -24.73
C PRO A 788 43.97 -5.86 -23.51
N ALA A 789 42.83 -6.31 -22.97
CA ALA A 789 42.23 -5.76 -21.75
C ALA A 789 42.82 -6.36 -20.46
N GLY A 790 43.76 -7.31 -20.59
CA GLY A 790 44.42 -7.97 -19.48
C GLY A 790 43.67 -9.17 -18.89
N SER A 791 42.53 -9.56 -19.47
CA SER A 791 41.80 -10.77 -19.05
C SER A 791 42.60 -12.01 -19.41
N VAL A 792 42.68 -12.97 -18.49
CA VAL A 792 43.42 -14.22 -18.66
C VAL A 792 42.45 -15.36 -18.99
N SER A 793 42.83 -16.23 -19.93
CA SER A 793 42.14 -17.49 -20.20
C SER A 793 43.14 -18.63 -20.29
N ILE A 794 42.80 -19.79 -19.73
CA ILE A 794 43.65 -20.97 -19.72
C ILE A 794 42.92 -22.10 -20.48
N PHE A 795 43.67 -22.85 -21.28
CA PHE A 795 43.19 -24.00 -22.00
C PHE A 795 44.14 -25.18 -21.78
N GLY A 796 43.59 -26.39 -21.69
CA GLY A 796 44.37 -27.61 -21.53
C GLY A 796 43.99 -28.68 -22.56
N SER A 797 44.90 -29.62 -22.81
CA SER A 797 44.60 -30.81 -23.59
C SER A 797 44.25 -31.99 -22.69
N LYS A 798 43.30 -32.81 -23.13
CA LYS A 798 42.94 -34.09 -22.47
C LYS A 798 43.81 -35.27 -22.93
N THR A 799 44.63 -35.09 -23.97
CA THR A 799 45.55 -36.12 -24.50
C THR A 799 46.85 -35.49 -25.03
N SER A 800 47.93 -36.27 -25.11
CA SER A 800 49.20 -35.79 -25.69
C SER A 800 49.02 -35.34 -27.15
N GLY A 801 49.38 -34.09 -27.45
CA GLY A 801 49.20 -33.48 -28.78
C GLY A 801 47.74 -33.28 -29.23
N GLY A 802 46.78 -33.34 -28.31
CA GLY A 802 45.34 -33.21 -28.55
C GLY A 802 44.83 -31.78 -28.73
N ALA A 803 43.50 -31.66 -28.84
CA ALA A 803 42.81 -30.37 -28.91
C ALA A 803 42.78 -29.67 -27.53
N LEU A 804 42.75 -28.34 -27.55
CA LEU A 804 42.66 -27.52 -26.35
C LEU A 804 41.21 -27.25 -25.96
N TYR A 805 40.90 -27.41 -24.67
CA TYR A 805 39.60 -27.16 -24.07
C TYR A 805 39.72 -26.10 -22.96
N PRO A 806 38.71 -25.24 -22.74
CA PRO A 806 38.75 -24.22 -21.70
C PRO A 806 38.93 -24.83 -20.31
N LEU A 807 39.81 -24.22 -19.51
CA LEU A 807 40.00 -24.52 -18.09
C LEU A 807 39.48 -23.36 -17.23
N GLU A 808 38.90 -23.69 -16.08
CA GLU A 808 38.46 -22.75 -15.04
C GLU A 808 39.15 -23.03 -13.71
N LEU A 809 39.51 -21.97 -12.99
CA LEU A 809 40.02 -22.09 -11.61
C LEU A 809 38.86 -22.27 -10.64
N TYR A 810 39.06 -23.09 -9.62
CA TYR A 810 38.09 -23.34 -8.56
C TYR A 810 38.81 -23.46 -7.20
N ASN A 811 38.10 -23.90 -6.14
CA ASN A 811 38.67 -24.05 -4.79
C ASN A 811 39.36 -22.78 -4.24
N GLY A 812 38.76 -21.61 -4.51
CA GLY A 812 39.25 -20.31 -4.01
C GLY A 812 40.41 -19.73 -4.79
N ASN A 813 40.85 -20.36 -5.89
CA ASN A 813 41.81 -19.77 -6.81
C ASN A 813 41.08 -18.92 -7.87
N THR A 814 41.64 -17.77 -8.22
CA THR A 814 41.07 -16.78 -9.15
C THR A 814 42.16 -16.17 -10.02
N LEU A 815 41.81 -15.77 -11.25
CA LEU A 815 42.74 -15.10 -12.17
C LEU A 815 42.72 -13.59 -11.92
N ASN A 816 43.90 -12.97 -11.92
CA ASN A 816 44.02 -11.51 -11.89
C ASN A 816 43.97 -10.91 -13.30
N THR A 817 43.69 -9.61 -13.38
CA THR A 817 43.86 -8.85 -14.63
C THR A 817 45.32 -8.44 -14.80
N ILE A 818 45.93 -8.81 -15.93
CA ILE A 818 47.34 -8.56 -16.21
C ILE A 818 47.51 -7.36 -17.15
N THR A 819 48.24 -6.35 -16.72
CA THR A 819 48.63 -5.24 -17.61
C THR A 819 49.86 -5.67 -18.43
N TRP A 820 49.62 -5.96 -19.71
CA TRP A 820 50.70 -6.25 -20.66
C TRP A 820 51.25 -4.94 -21.25
N SER A 821 52.56 -4.72 -21.16
CA SER A 821 53.22 -3.54 -21.69
C SER A 821 53.25 -3.57 -23.22
N THR A 822 52.82 -2.48 -23.84
CA THR A 822 52.79 -2.29 -25.30
C THR A 822 54.01 -1.55 -25.83
N ILE A 823 54.81 -0.94 -24.94
CA ILE A 823 55.92 -0.04 -25.30
C ILE A 823 57.29 -0.50 -24.77
N GLY A 824 57.34 -1.42 -23.80
CA GLY A 824 58.56 -1.92 -23.19
C GLY A 824 58.49 -3.43 -22.91
N PRO A 825 59.63 -4.11 -22.76
CA PRO A 825 59.67 -5.55 -22.50
C PRO A 825 58.90 -5.92 -21.23
N ASN A 826 58.23 -7.06 -21.25
CA ASN A 826 57.49 -7.61 -20.12
C ASN A 826 58.37 -8.61 -19.37
N THR A 827 58.46 -8.49 -18.05
CA THR A 827 59.21 -9.44 -17.20
C THR A 827 58.24 -10.48 -16.67
N VAL A 828 58.50 -11.75 -16.99
CA VAL A 828 57.72 -12.90 -16.52
C VAL A 828 58.59 -13.73 -15.59
N VAL A 829 58.12 -13.94 -14.36
CA VAL A 829 58.73 -14.85 -13.39
C VAL A 829 57.80 -16.04 -13.23
N ALA A 830 58.08 -17.14 -13.92
CA ALA A 830 57.30 -18.35 -13.81
C ALA A 830 57.69 -19.14 -12.55
N THR A 831 56.70 -19.72 -11.88
CA THR A 831 56.85 -20.50 -10.65
C THR A 831 56.30 -21.91 -10.84
N GLN A 832 56.83 -22.85 -10.06
CA GLN A 832 56.32 -24.22 -9.95
C GLN A 832 56.68 -24.80 -8.58
N ASN A 833 55.72 -25.38 -7.87
CA ASN A 833 55.96 -26.04 -6.59
C ASN A 833 56.81 -27.32 -6.74
N VAL A 834 57.66 -27.59 -5.74
CA VAL A 834 58.52 -28.79 -5.73
C VAL A 834 57.78 -29.97 -5.12
N VAL A 835 57.34 -30.90 -5.96
CA VAL A 835 56.73 -32.18 -5.57
C VAL A 835 57.35 -33.28 -6.43
N GLY A 836 58.27 -34.08 -5.88
CA GLY A 836 58.92 -35.17 -6.64
C GLY A 836 59.91 -34.66 -7.71
N VAL A 837 59.82 -35.20 -8.93
CA VAL A 837 60.45 -34.56 -10.10
C VAL A 837 59.68 -33.26 -10.38
N THR A 838 60.30 -32.21 -10.87
CA THR A 838 59.62 -30.92 -11.06
C THR A 838 60.15 -30.30 -12.33
N SER A 839 59.34 -30.36 -13.39
CA SER A 839 59.72 -29.90 -14.72
C SER A 839 58.62 -29.07 -15.36
N MET A 840 59.05 -28.04 -16.09
CA MET A 840 58.19 -27.28 -16.96
C MET A 840 58.97 -26.87 -18.20
N SER A 841 58.35 -26.98 -19.38
CA SER A 841 58.93 -26.52 -20.64
C SER A 841 57.88 -25.85 -21.52
N GLY A 842 58.28 -24.84 -22.28
CA GLY A 842 57.35 -24.11 -23.11
C GLY A 842 57.94 -22.90 -23.83
N ARG A 843 57.04 -22.09 -24.39
CA ARG A 843 57.35 -20.87 -25.11
C ARG A 843 56.29 -19.80 -24.88
N GLY A 844 56.75 -18.58 -24.61
CA GLY A 844 55.92 -17.38 -24.69
C GLY A 844 56.08 -16.65 -26.02
N TYR A 845 55.01 -16.05 -26.52
CA TYR A 845 55.04 -15.12 -27.65
C TYR A 845 53.95 -14.05 -27.53
N GLY A 846 54.27 -12.83 -27.97
CA GLY A 846 53.31 -11.74 -27.98
C GLY A 846 52.45 -11.73 -29.24
N LEU A 847 51.34 -10.98 -29.24
CA LEU A 847 50.48 -10.75 -30.40
C LEU A 847 50.34 -9.27 -30.69
N ASN A 848 50.64 -8.85 -31.93
CA ASN A 848 50.29 -7.52 -32.41
C ASN A 848 49.03 -7.56 -33.28
N THR A 849 48.22 -6.51 -33.25
CA THR A 849 47.13 -6.28 -34.20
C THR A 849 47.72 -6.18 -35.60
N ALA A 850 47.20 -6.97 -36.52
CA ALA A 850 47.58 -6.95 -37.92
C ALA A 850 46.36 -6.65 -38.80
N PRO A 851 46.56 -6.04 -39.98
CA PRO A 851 45.51 -5.95 -40.98
C PRO A 851 44.97 -7.35 -41.29
N CYS A 852 43.66 -7.51 -41.24
CA CYS A 852 43.05 -8.76 -41.67
C CYS A 852 43.35 -9.02 -43.14
N SER A 853 44.06 -10.11 -43.42
CA SER A 853 44.23 -10.56 -44.80
C SER A 853 42.88 -11.03 -45.33
N CYS A 854 42.41 -10.46 -46.45
CA CYS A 854 41.23 -10.96 -47.15
C CYS A 854 41.51 -12.38 -47.67
N VAL A 855 41.08 -13.38 -46.92
CA VAL A 855 40.90 -14.73 -47.44
C VAL A 855 39.50 -14.79 -48.02
N LYS A 856 39.34 -15.16 -49.29
CA LYS A 856 38.06 -15.72 -49.74
C LYS A 856 38.00 -17.11 -49.11
N PRO A 857 37.10 -17.40 -48.17
CA PRO A 857 36.96 -18.75 -47.65
C PRO A 857 36.73 -19.70 -48.82
N GLY A 858 37.28 -20.92 -48.77
CA GLY A 858 36.97 -21.92 -49.78
C GLY A 858 35.46 -22.12 -49.83
N ALA A 859 34.84 -21.89 -50.99
CA ALA A 859 33.42 -22.20 -51.17
C ALA A 859 33.26 -23.72 -51.22
N SER A 860 32.40 -24.27 -50.36
CA SER A 860 31.94 -25.66 -50.51
C SER A 860 30.81 -25.70 -51.54
N GLY A 861 30.82 -26.68 -52.44
CA GLY A 861 29.78 -26.87 -53.46
C GLY A 861 30.31 -26.91 -54.90
N THR A 862 29.40 -26.74 -55.86
CA THR A 862 29.69 -26.77 -57.31
C THR A 862 30.62 -25.61 -57.70
N PRO A 863 31.74 -25.87 -58.41
CA PRO A 863 32.67 -24.82 -58.87
C PRO A 863 31.97 -23.71 -59.67
N ASP A 864 32.24 -22.45 -59.34
CA ASP A 864 31.70 -21.26 -60.02
C ASP A 864 32.62 -20.75 -61.15
N GLY A 865 33.79 -21.37 -61.32
CA GLY A 865 34.73 -21.05 -62.39
C GLY A 865 35.65 -22.21 -62.76
N PHE A 866 36.27 -22.11 -63.93
CA PHE A 866 37.22 -23.10 -64.45
C PHE A 866 38.51 -22.43 -64.94
N GLY A 867 39.60 -23.19 -64.94
CA GLY A 867 40.92 -22.80 -65.46
C GLY A 867 40.83 -22.09 -66.80
N ARG A 868 41.28 -20.82 -66.83
CA ARG A 868 41.28 -20.00 -68.07
C ARG A 868 42.63 -19.96 -68.75
N MET A 869 43.70 -20.14 -67.97
CA MET A 869 45.07 -20.15 -68.43
C MET A 869 45.73 -21.47 -68.00
N GLY A 870 46.50 -22.08 -68.88
CA GLY A 870 47.23 -23.28 -68.55
C GLY A 870 48.61 -23.31 -69.20
N ILE A 871 49.57 -23.91 -68.51
CA ILE A 871 50.87 -24.27 -69.05
C ILE A 871 50.98 -25.80 -69.02
N LEU A 872 51.01 -26.41 -70.20
CA LEU A 872 51.13 -27.85 -70.38
C LEU A 872 52.51 -28.15 -70.94
N THR A 873 53.27 -28.99 -70.24
CA THR A 873 54.57 -29.48 -70.73
C THR A 873 54.54 -30.95 -71.14
N LYS A 874 53.36 -31.58 -71.08
CA LYS A 874 53.10 -32.93 -71.57
C LYS A 874 52.88 -32.91 -73.09
N ALA A 875 53.22 -34.01 -73.77
CA ALA A 875 53.01 -34.15 -75.21
C ALA A 875 51.52 -34.16 -75.62
N SER A 876 50.63 -34.42 -74.67
CA SER A 876 49.18 -34.48 -74.87
C SER A 876 48.43 -33.99 -73.63
N GLN A 877 47.20 -33.51 -73.85
CA GLN A 877 46.31 -33.08 -72.77
C GLN A 877 45.93 -34.28 -71.90
N THR A 878 45.96 -34.08 -70.59
CA THR A 878 45.64 -35.11 -69.57
C THR A 878 44.16 -35.37 -69.40
N VAL A 879 43.32 -34.37 -69.69
CA VAL A 879 41.87 -34.41 -69.57
C VAL A 879 41.26 -33.62 -70.74
N SER A 880 40.07 -34.03 -71.20
CA SER A 880 39.37 -33.28 -72.25
C SER A 880 39.02 -31.87 -71.77
N ASN A 881 38.99 -30.90 -72.69
CA ASN A 881 38.72 -29.49 -72.41
C ASN A 881 39.70 -28.81 -71.43
N TRP A 882 40.93 -29.31 -71.28
CA TRP A 882 41.98 -28.64 -70.50
C TRP A 882 42.32 -27.25 -71.11
N PRO A 883 42.57 -26.19 -70.30
CA PRO A 883 42.58 -26.13 -68.84
C PRO A 883 41.21 -25.89 -68.19
N LYS A 884 40.14 -25.73 -68.99
CA LYS A 884 38.77 -25.43 -68.54
C LYS A 884 38.05 -26.58 -67.86
N SER A 885 38.67 -27.75 -67.78
CA SER A 885 38.18 -28.88 -67.00
C SER A 885 38.75 -28.91 -65.57
N VAL A 886 39.66 -27.99 -65.22
CA VAL A 886 40.17 -27.85 -63.85
C VAL A 886 39.33 -26.80 -63.12
N PRO A 887 38.51 -27.20 -62.14
CA PRO A 887 37.64 -26.26 -61.43
C PRO A 887 38.44 -25.32 -60.53
N ASN A 888 37.96 -24.09 -60.39
CA ASN A 888 38.41 -23.06 -59.44
C ASN A 888 39.91 -22.66 -59.53
N GLY A 889 40.60 -23.00 -60.62
CA GLY A 889 41.97 -22.55 -60.89
C GLY A 889 42.00 -21.27 -61.74
N TYR A 890 42.86 -20.30 -61.40
CA TYR A 890 43.14 -19.16 -62.31
C TYR A 890 44.18 -19.54 -63.37
N MET A 891 45.22 -20.26 -62.96
CA MET A 891 46.27 -20.84 -63.79
C MET A 891 46.41 -22.33 -63.46
N VAL A 892 46.50 -23.18 -64.49
CA VAL A 892 46.69 -24.63 -64.36
C VAL A 892 48.08 -24.99 -64.87
N LEU A 893 48.94 -25.55 -64.02
CA LEU A 893 50.25 -26.08 -64.41
C LEU A 893 50.18 -27.59 -64.45
N ASP A 894 50.45 -28.20 -65.61
CA ASP A 894 50.44 -29.66 -65.75
C ASP A 894 51.72 -30.17 -66.45
N ALA A 895 52.42 -31.08 -65.77
CA ALA A 895 53.74 -31.58 -66.15
C ALA A 895 53.86 -33.07 -65.84
N ALA A 896 54.57 -33.83 -66.68
CA ALA A 896 54.69 -35.28 -66.52
C ALA A 896 55.62 -35.70 -65.37
N SER A 897 56.72 -34.97 -65.18
CA SER A 897 57.78 -35.34 -64.23
C SER A 897 58.55 -34.13 -63.67
N LYS A 898 58.07 -32.90 -63.90
CA LYS A 898 58.74 -31.66 -63.47
C LYS A 898 57.81 -30.82 -62.61
N GLY A 899 58.35 -30.15 -61.60
CA GLY A 899 57.63 -29.12 -60.82
C GLY A 899 57.96 -27.71 -61.30
N LEU A 900 57.19 -26.72 -60.86
CA LEU A 900 57.63 -25.32 -60.90
C LEU A 900 58.78 -25.17 -59.90
N VAL A 901 59.98 -24.96 -60.39
CA VAL A 901 61.15 -24.69 -59.55
C VAL A 901 61.43 -23.20 -59.60
N ILE A 902 61.31 -22.52 -58.46
CA ILE A 902 61.77 -21.15 -58.31
C ILE A 902 63.27 -21.22 -57.99
N THR A 903 64.10 -20.49 -58.72
CA THR A 903 65.55 -20.50 -58.46
C THR A 903 65.84 -19.81 -57.13
N HIS A 904 66.58 -20.50 -56.25
CA HIS A 904 67.03 -19.94 -54.97
C HIS A 904 68.35 -19.20 -55.17
N MET A 905 68.42 -17.95 -54.72
CA MET A 905 69.60 -17.09 -54.90
C MET A 905 69.77 -16.17 -53.69
N THR A 906 71.00 -15.86 -53.32
CA THR A 906 71.30 -14.76 -52.39
C THR A 906 70.99 -13.41 -53.05
N THR A 907 70.91 -12.34 -52.25
CA THR A 907 70.75 -10.96 -52.72
C THR A 907 71.87 -10.58 -53.70
N VAL A 908 73.11 -10.97 -53.39
CA VAL A 908 74.28 -10.72 -54.25
C VAL A 908 74.16 -11.44 -55.59
N GLN A 909 73.74 -12.71 -55.58
CA GLN A 909 73.54 -13.49 -56.81
C GLN A 909 72.39 -12.92 -57.65
N ARG A 910 71.30 -12.47 -57.03
CA ARG A 910 70.17 -11.80 -57.69
C ARG A 910 70.62 -10.51 -58.37
N ASP A 911 71.41 -9.69 -57.70
CA ASP A 911 71.82 -8.37 -58.21
C ASP A 911 72.83 -8.47 -59.36
N ALA A 912 73.51 -9.61 -59.49
CA ALA A 912 74.36 -9.93 -60.64
C ALA A 912 73.55 -10.34 -61.89
N LEU A 913 72.24 -10.55 -61.80
CA LEU A 913 71.40 -10.91 -62.93
C LEU A 913 71.05 -9.70 -63.79
N VAL A 914 70.96 -9.92 -65.11
CA VAL A 914 70.22 -9.02 -65.99
C VAL A 914 68.73 -9.34 -65.85
N ALA A 915 68.07 -8.70 -64.87
CA ALA A 915 66.68 -8.97 -64.54
C ALA A 915 65.72 -8.48 -65.65
N VAL A 916 64.72 -9.30 -65.98
CA VAL A 916 63.63 -8.95 -66.91
C VAL A 916 62.29 -8.92 -66.19
N ASN A 917 61.37 -8.06 -66.64
CA ASN A 917 60.04 -7.91 -66.04
C ASN A 917 59.32 -9.26 -65.96
N GLY A 918 58.83 -9.60 -64.77
CA GLY A 918 58.16 -10.88 -64.51
C GLY A 918 59.08 -12.00 -64.00
N MET A 919 60.39 -11.77 -63.90
CA MET A 919 61.31 -12.77 -63.33
C MET A 919 61.00 -13.04 -61.86
N LEU A 920 61.00 -14.32 -61.48
CA LEU A 920 60.67 -14.81 -60.14
C LEU A 920 61.86 -15.57 -59.55
N ILE A 921 62.27 -15.25 -58.33
CA ILE A 921 63.30 -15.98 -57.57
C ILE A 921 62.86 -16.19 -56.12
N TYR A 922 63.51 -17.09 -55.40
CA TYR A 922 63.47 -17.15 -53.94
C TYR A 922 64.77 -16.55 -53.41
N ASN A 923 64.68 -15.43 -52.70
CA ASN A 923 65.84 -14.80 -52.08
C ASN A 923 66.10 -15.42 -50.73
N THR A 924 67.24 -16.09 -50.58
CA THR A 924 67.60 -16.82 -49.35
C THR A 924 68.03 -15.91 -48.21
N ASP A 925 68.47 -14.68 -48.47
CA ASP A 925 68.85 -13.74 -47.40
C ASP A 925 67.60 -13.04 -46.84
N LEU A 926 66.61 -12.80 -47.69
CA LEU A 926 65.33 -12.16 -47.33
C LEU A 926 64.23 -13.17 -46.97
N ASN A 927 64.50 -14.48 -47.13
CA ASN A 927 63.56 -15.59 -46.93
C ASN A 927 62.20 -15.40 -47.62
N CYS A 928 62.19 -14.85 -48.84
CA CYS A 928 60.96 -14.52 -49.55
C CYS A 928 61.05 -14.84 -51.05
N VAL A 929 59.91 -15.13 -51.68
CA VAL A 929 59.81 -15.15 -53.15
C VAL A 929 59.79 -13.71 -53.64
N GLN A 930 60.70 -13.32 -54.54
CA GLN A 930 60.75 -11.99 -55.15
C GLN A 930 60.26 -12.02 -56.60
N LEU A 931 59.54 -10.97 -57.00
CA LEU A 931 59.16 -10.68 -58.38
C LEU A 931 59.85 -9.40 -58.85
N TYR A 932 60.51 -9.45 -60.01
CA TYR A 932 61.08 -8.26 -60.64
C TYR A 932 60.02 -7.55 -61.49
N ARG A 933 59.82 -6.26 -61.26
CA ARG A 933 58.78 -5.45 -61.93
C ARG A 933 59.30 -4.31 -62.80
N GLY A 934 60.63 -4.21 -62.97
CA GLY A 934 61.27 -3.15 -63.75
C GLY A 934 61.27 -1.79 -63.05
N SER A 935 61.71 -0.76 -63.78
CA SER A 935 61.81 0.62 -63.28
C SER A 935 60.51 1.42 -63.34
N ALA A 936 59.48 0.92 -64.03
CA ALA A 936 58.18 1.59 -64.18
C ALA A 936 57.02 0.57 -64.19
N PRO A 937 56.68 -0.05 -63.04
CA PRO A 937 55.58 -0.99 -62.95
C PRO A 937 54.20 -0.32 -63.18
N GLY A 938 53.32 -0.98 -63.93
CA GLY A 938 52.06 -0.37 -64.41
C GLY A 938 50.88 -0.34 -63.43
N VAL A 939 50.98 -0.99 -62.26
CA VAL A 939 49.86 -1.08 -61.28
C VAL A 939 50.18 -0.36 -59.97
N ASP A 940 51.41 -0.50 -59.47
CA ASP A 940 51.87 0.15 -58.25
C ASP A 940 53.29 0.68 -58.49
N THR A 941 53.37 1.99 -58.72
CA THR A 941 54.60 2.70 -59.09
C THR A 941 55.65 2.72 -57.97
N SER A 942 55.27 2.37 -56.73
CA SER A 942 56.21 2.25 -55.61
C SER A 942 57.02 0.95 -55.62
N ARG A 943 56.54 -0.08 -56.33
CA ARG A 943 57.14 -1.43 -56.34
C ARG A 943 58.10 -1.63 -57.51
N THR A 944 59.10 -0.76 -57.61
CA THR A 944 60.16 -0.82 -58.62
C THR A 944 61.19 -1.90 -58.31
N GLY A 945 61.71 -2.57 -59.33
CA GLY A 945 62.77 -3.58 -59.19
C GLY A 945 62.30 -4.87 -58.51
N TRP A 946 63.19 -5.49 -57.74
CA TRP A 946 62.94 -6.74 -57.00
C TRP A 946 62.15 -6.50 -55.73
N ASN A 947 60.96 -7.10 -55.62
CA ASN A 947 60.10 -6.95 -54.44
C ASN A 947 59.67 -8.32 -53.93
N CYS A 948 59.72 -8.55 -52.61
CA CYS A 948 59.10 -9.72 -52.01
C CYS A 948 57.60 -9.75 -52.34
N ILE A 949 57.10 -10.92 -52.72
CA ILE A 949 55.66 -11.17 -52.81
C ILE A 949 55.13 -11.22 -51.38
N LYS A 950 54.27 -10.25 -51.05
CA LYS A 950 53.52 -10.21 -49.80
C LYS A 950 52.08 -10.59 -50.08
N ARG A 951 51.40 -11.20 -49.11
CA ARG A 951 49.93 -11.27 -49.11
C ARG A 951 49.40 -9.84 -49.10
N GLY A 952 48.52 -9.53 -50.05
CA GLY A 952 47.83 -8.24 -50.13
C GLY A 952 46.35 -8.48 -50.32
N CYS A 953 45.54 -7.52 -49.88
CA CYS A 953 44.16 -7.43 -50.32
C CYS A 953 44.19 -6.82 -51.73
N ASN A 954 43.54 -7.47 -52.70
CA ASN A 954 43.24 -6.76 -53.94
C ASN A 954 42.28 -5.63 -53.57
N GLU A 955 42.64 -4.38 -53.84
CA GLU A 955 41.64 -3.33 -54.04
C GLU A 955 40.80 -3.65 -55.28
#